data_AF-A0A414R822-F1
#
_entry.id   AF-A0A414R822-F1
#
_cell.length_a   1.000
_cell.length_b   1.000
_cell.length_c   1.000
_cell.angle_alpha   90.00
_cell.angle_beta   90.00
_cell.angle_gamma   90.00
#
_symmetry.space_group_name_H-M   'P 1'
#
loop_
_entity.id
_entity.type
_entity.pdbx_description
1 polymer ?
#
loop_
_entity_poly.entity_id
_entity_poly.type
_entity_poly.pdbx_seq_one_letter_code
_entity_poly.pdbx_strand_id
1 'polypeptide(L)'
;MLKDFALQMRTMWNEALKEAGESNSRIVSKNVDVLDMVRYDANNKPYVEIDEDILDGVAEEDYEQTAKNVLTELFKEGIDYKNNVFTMNKRDKNEFVRNRTMTYWLHNNKKLRMDKLRLSKNAMEIIKNADNWKNVEKKYNNTNNEKIVDFAYGYVNVSVFGNDYSAKVVTGVDKRGIIHLYDISDMMPTEIKRSANTTVHPKRGASIFNGASIDESINEDRKNVNKNILYSYAGEIEARDTSNRMNLPEKERREKIPEKGNENTVHRFFSLRQSVEETKDLIAVHNLSEKNLLENIKLGGFPMPSIAITKVNNSYDNFGDISVVFKKDTINPSMEENKVYSGDAWTPMFPRTEWKLNEKAMKKMADMFNTSTNYIEQYVKDPETAVEKLKAEPKVKEAFVENEKADIEKKTKMPDYETKIFSNEASRQFIEENNITVDDIMENDEIKRELANKVYPPKEGEKNLYKRMRENLIEKLNRYKLEDDYEIFKGNVEPIFDQTSYDEAVDEYVNKHSEQYTKYIEDALENVYEDKYLVKEDVEPLKANGERKSFNKLHMPYEINNIVTLMKKQKKGKGGGFFGGAGNLKGAATETFTSIDEIRRNKYKIQNISKDELRKKYNSLNSKIQEIDNYILGEENDGVEARLRKTENINETMVEAFALDKFTKSNVKKKFNDSNIEITDSVYEQMKELRDELKEIPVQYFEAKPERAVSTNEIAYVVVPNSVSEKTKEALRKNGIEYKEYAAGDKEARKKAVNSDSTVLFQNRNYSYDELVKKPPMNIPVVKAKAISEINRKSIVEMAMNNIKSHKGIEFRGKNPIVTNIDTGDKIQVTTGGIRHGLAGRTNEAGIFVTMNLTEAIENGIKVNESSFGRKNADSSYILMGAMDNEAKERYYYRLVVNRYESNNMGTYYVDDLYAVRAKKEETFTAVMPTRVTADADASNISSKLNVSDFLKAVKDYYGFELSKDVNENNGLFKGNT
;
A
#
# COMPACT_ATOMS: atom_id res chain seq x y z
N MET A 1 39.44 -42.76 16.46
CA MET A 1 39.43 -41.92 15.24
C MET A 1 38.35 -40.84 15.22
N LEU A 2 37.05 -41.12 15.00
CA LEU A 2 36.02 -40.05 15.01
C LEU A 2 35.82 -39.37 16.38
N LYS A 3 35.97 -40.12 17.50
CA LYS A 3 35.95 -39.54 18.86
C LYS A 3 37.20 -38.71 19.17
N ASP A 4 38.36 -39.11 18.67
CA ASP A 4 39.61 -38.37 18.88
C ASP A 4 39.65 -37.08 18.04
N PHE A 5 39.10 -37.12 16.82
CA PHE A 5 38.91 -35.94 15.99
C PHE A 5 37.91 -34.95 16.61
N ALA A 6 36.81 -35.45 17.19
CA ALA A 6 35.85 -34.62 17.92
C ALA A 6 36.44 -34.02 19.20
N LEU A 7 37.33 -34.74 19.89
CA LEU A 7 38.04 -34.24 21.07
C LEU A 7 39.09 -33.19 20.69
N GLN A 8 39.87 -33.41 19.63
CA GLN A 8 40.80 -32.41 19.09
C GLN A 8 40.09 -31.14 18.63
N MET A 9 38.97 -31.26 17.92
CA MET A 9 38.15 -30.11 17.52
C MET A 9 37.58 -29.35 18.72
N ARG A 10 37.17 -30.04 19.80
CA ARG A 10 36.72 -29.39 21.05
C ARG A 10 37.85 -28.66 21.77
N THR A 11 39.05 -29.24 21.79
CA THR A 11 40.22 -28.62 22.43
C THR A 11 40.69 -27.40 21.63
N MET A 12 40.75 -27.48 20.30
CA MET A 12 41.08 -26.35 19.42
C MET A 12 40.02 -25.25 19.49
N TRP A 13 38.73 -25.60 19.60
CA TRP A 13 37.64 -24.63 19.77
C TRP A 13 37.69 -23.94 21.14
N ASN A 14 38.07 -24.65 22.20
CA ASN A 14 38.22 -24.10 23.55
C ASN A 14 39.50 -23.25 23.70
N GLU A 15 40.60 -23.60 23.03
CA GLU A 15 41.82 -22.77 22.98
C GLU A 15 41.60 -21.51 22.14
N ALA A 16 40.90 -21.61 21.00
CA ALA A 16 40.52 -20.44 20.19
C ALA A 16 39.55 -19.50 20.95
N LEU A 17 38.64 -20.03 21.78
CA LEU A 17 37.80 -19.24 22.68
C LEU A 17 38.59 -18.58 23.82
N LYS A 18 39.72 -19.17 24.23
CA LYS A 18 40.61 -18.61 25.26
C LYS A 18 41.51 -17.51 24.69
N GLU A 19 42.07 -17.69 23.49
CA GLU A 19 42.81 -16.65 22.76
C GLU A 19 41.90 -15.48 22.34
N ALA A 20 40.66 -15.75 21.91
CA ALA A 20 39.66 -14.71 21.63
C ALA A 20 39.13 -14.02 22.91
N GLY A 21 39.24 -14.68 24.06
CA GLY A 21 38.88 -14.12 25.37
C GLY A 21 39.98 -13.25 26.00
N GLU A 22 41.26 -13.53 25.72
CA GLU A 22 42.38 -12.79 26.29
C GLU A 22 42.76 -11.53 25.48
N SER A 23 42.42 -11.44 24.18
CA SER A 23 42.73 -10.28 23.33
C SER A 23 41.80 -9.07 23.47
N ASN A 24 40.80 -9.11 24.37
CA ASN A 24 39.91 -7.98 24.66
C ASN A 24 40.04 -7.44 26.10
N SER A 25 41.10 -7.82 26.82
CA SER A 25 41.45 -7.19 28.09
C SER A 25 42.49 -6.07 27.86
N ARG A 26 42.16 -4.86 28.33
CA ARG A 26 42.87 -3.54 28.21
C ARG A 26 42.38 -2.75 26.99
N ILE A 27 41.46 -1.79 27.09
CA ILE A 27 41.39 -0.64 28.01
C ILE A 27 39.93 -0.47 28.48
N VAL A 28 39.72 -0.55 29.79
CA VAL A 28 38.42 -0.35 30.43
C VAL A 28 38.11 1.15 30.50
N SER A 29 37.21 1.64 29.66
CA SER A 29 36.37 2.80 29.98
C SER A 29 34.98 2.28 30.35
N LYS A 30 34.58 2.52 31.60
CA LYS A 30 33.26 2.18 32.15
C LYS A 30 32.13 2.70 31.25
N ASN A 31 31.45 1.82 30.53
CA ASN A 31 30.07 2.01 30.06
C ASN A 31 29.38 0.65 30.21
N VAL A 32 28.36 0.61 31.04
CA VAL A 32 27.61 -0.59 31.45
C VAL A 32 26.95 -1.27 30.24
N ASP A 33 27.05 -2.60 30.12
CA ASP A 33 26.39 -3.43 29.11
C ASP A 33 24.85 -3.40 29.27
N VAL A 34 24.07 -3.03 28.24
CA VAL A 34 22.61 -2.72 28.36
C VAL A 34 21.68 -3.48 27.39
N LEU A 35 21.95 -4.74 26.99
CA LEU A 35 21.09 -5.43 26.00
C LEU A 35 20.62 -6.85 26.36
N ASP A 36 21.15 -7.50 27.40
CA ASP A 36 20.97 -8.95 27.59
C ASP A 36 19.67 -9.40 28.26
N MET A 37 18.87 -8.47 28.82
CA MET A 37 17.67 -8.80 29.63
C MET A 37 16.32 -8.48 28.96
N VAL A 38 16.33 -7.99 27.71
CA VAL A 38 15.09 -7.78 26.94
C VAL A 38 14.80 -9.03 26.10
N ARG A 39 13.59 -9.57 26.25
CA ARG A 39 13.08 -10.73 25.51
C ARG A 39 11.83 -10.33 24.73
N TYR A 40 11.43 -11.18 23.79
CA TYR A 40 10.21 -10.99 23.01
C TYR A 40 9.27 -12.17 23.25
N ASP A 41 7.99 -11.89 23.45
CA ASP A 41 6.95 -12.92 23.53
C ASP A 41 6.59 -13.46 22.13
N ALA A 42 5.70 -14.45 22.07
CA ALA A 42 5.26 -15.07 20.80
C ALA A 42 4.58 -14.08 19.82
N ASN A 43 4.14 -12.91 20.28
CA ASN A 43 3.58 -11.84 19.46
C ASN A 43 4.60 -10.75 19.12
N ASN A 44 5.89 -11.01 19.38
CA ASN A 44 6.99 -10.08 19.21
C ASN A 44 6.87 -8.81 20.07
N LYS A 45 6.22 -8.89 21.24
CA LYS A 45 6.18 -7.79 22.22
C LYS A 45 7.37 -7.89 23.18
N PRO A 46 8.13 -6.80 23.41
CA PRO A 46 9.25 -6.83 24.33
C PRO A 46 8.79 -6.95 25.79
N TYR A 47 9.51 -7.73 26.59
CA TYR A 47 9.41 -7.78 28.04
C TYR A 47 10.80 -7.84 28.67
N VAL A 48 10.94 -7.36 29.91
CA VAL A 48 12.22 -7.43 30.64
C VAL A 48 12.22 -8.68 31.52
N GLU A 49 13.17 -9.58 31.27
CA GLU A 49 13.37 -10.80 32.04
C GLU A 49 14.40 -10.53 33.15
N ILE A 50 14.04 -10.87 34.39
CA ILE A 50 14.88 -10.77 35.58
C ILE A 50 15.12 -12.19 36.09
N ASP A 51 16.28 -12.71 35.79
CA ASP A 51 16.78 -14.04 36.14
C ASP A 51 17.95 -14.01 37.15
N GLU A 52 18.42 -12.81 37.51
CA GLU A 52 19.45 -12.59 38.53
C GLU A 52 18.86 -12.03 39.83
N ASP A 53 19.19 -12.66 40.97
CA ASP A 53 18.59 -12.32 42.26
C ASP A 53 19.53 -11.44 43.08
N ILE A 54 19.22 -10.15 43.17
CA ILE A 54 19.97 -9.22 44.03
C ILE A 54 19.78 -9.49 45.53
N LEU A 55 18.81 -10.34 45.90
CA LEU A 55 18.48 -10.66 47.29
C LEU A 55 19.05 -12.02 47.73
N ASP A 56 19.70 -12.77 46.82
CA ASP A 56 20.28 -14.07 47.16
C ASP A 56 21.42 -13.91 48.18
N GLY A 57 21.39 -14.73 49.23
CA GLY A 57 22.34 -14.67 50.35
C GLY A 57 22.23 -13.42 51.24
N VAL A 58 21.24 -12.54 51.04
CA VAL A 58 21.04 -11.33 51.85
C VAL A 58 20.06 -11.60 53.00
N ALA A 59 20.31 -11.06 54.19
CA ALA A 59 19.36 -11.13 55.29
C ALA A 59 18.09 -10.30 54.97
N GLU A 60 16.90 -10.78 55.35
CA GLU A 60 15.64 -10.12 54.98
C GLU A 60 15.52 -8.68 55.49
N GLU A 61 16.13 -8.38 56.64
CA GLU A 61 16.23 -7.04 57.21
C GLU A 61 17.04 -6.06 56.32
N ASP A 62 17.93 -6.59 55.46
CA ASP A 62 18.82 -5.83 54.58
C ASP A 62 18.31 -5.73 53.13
N TYR A 63 17.18 -6.35 52.77
CA TYR A 63 16.66 -6.34 51.39
C TYR A 63 16.38 -4.92 50.86
N GLU A 64 15.75 -4.07 51.68
CA GLU A 64 15.49 -2.67 51.29
C GLU A 64 16.79 -1.89 51.08
N GLN A 65 17.80 -2.13 51.92
CA GLN A 65 19.09 -1.45 51.83
C GLN A 65 19.89 -1.92 50.60
N THR A 66 19.82 -3.21 50.29
CA THR A 66 20.45 -3.80 49.10
C THR A 66 19.88 -3.21 47.82
N ALA A 67 18.54 -3.15 47.68
CA ALA A 67 17.88 -2.50 46.55
C ALA A 67 18.26 -1.01 46.42
N LYS A 68 18.33 -0.26 47.53
CA LYS A 68 18.78 1.14 47.53
C LYS A 68 20.23 1.28 47.05
N ASN A 69 21.12 0.36 47.44
CA ASN A 69 22.53 0.39 47.04
C ASN A 69 22.65 0.16 45.53
N VAL A 70 21.93 -0.82 44.99
CA VAL A 70 21.87 -1.10 43.54
C VAL A 70 21.39 0.13 42.76
N LEU A 71 20.26 0.73 43.16
CA LEU A 71 19.75 1.95 42.52
C LEU A 71 20.70 3.15 42.68
N THR A 72 21.45 3.22 43.79
CA THR A 72 22.42 4.29 44.02
C THR A 72 23.59 4.19 43.07
N GLU A 73 24.13 2.99 42.86
CA GLU A 73 25.23 2.79 41.93
C GLU A 73 24.75 2.95 40.48
N LEU A 74 23.58 2.43 40.13
CA LEU A 74 23.00 2.54 38.77
C LEU A 74 22.81 4.00 38.34
N PHE A 75 22.25 4.85 39.21
CA PHE A 75 21.95 6.26 38.90
C PHE A 75 22.98 7.26 39.43
N LYS A 76 24.18 6.79 39.82
CA LYS A 76 25.20 7.61 40.50
C LYS A 76 25.64 8.84 39.71
N GLU A 77 25.82 8.69 38.40
CA GLU A 77 26.25 9.78 37.51
C GLU A 77 25.09 10.40 36.71
N GLY A 78 23.87 9.89 36.91
CA GLY A 78 22.78 10.08 35.97
C GLY A 78 23.00 9.29 34.68
N ILE A 79 21.93 8.83 34.05
CA ILE A 79 22.01 8.03 32.82
C ILE A 79 21.44 8.84 31.67
N ASP A 80 22.27 9.11 30.67
CA ASP A 80 21.85 9.79 29.45
C ASP A 80 21.09 8.82 28.53
N TYR A 81 19.87 9.20 28.15
CA TYR A 81 19.07 8.46 27.17
C TYR A 81 18.06 9.36 26.46
N LYS A 82 18.08 9.34 25.12
CA LYS A 82 17.19 10.13 24.24
C LYS A 82 17.16 11.63 24.60
N ASN A 83 18.34 12.23 24.82
CA ASN A 83 18.52 13.64 25.22
C ASN A 83 17.98 13.99 26.62
N ASN A 84 17.85 13.01 27.51
CA ASN A 84 17.44 13.23 28.90
C ASN A 84 18.43 12.57 29.86
N VAL A 85 18.61 13.20 31.01
CA VAL A 85 19.35 12.64 32.14
C VAL A 85 18.34 11.99 33.09
N PHE A 86 18.42 10.68 33.26
CA PHE A 86 17.66 9.93 34.25
C PHE A 86 18.43 9.87 35.56
N THR A 87 17.79 10.24 36.67
CA THR A 87 18.39 10.21 38.01
C THR A 87 17.46 9.55 39.02
N MET A 88 18.00 9.19 40.19
CA MET A 88 17.19 8.87 41.37
C MET A 88 17.79 9.52 42.60
N ASN A 89 17.02 10.37 43.27
CA ASN A 89 17.48 10.97 44.52
C ASN A 89 17.21 10.05 45.72
N LYS A 90 17.72 10.43 46.91
CA LYS A 90 17.55 9.62 48.14
C LYS A 90 16.08 9.38 48.50
N ARG A 91 15.17 10.33 48.22
CA ARG A 91 13.74 10.21 48.51
C ARG A 91 13.05 9.25 47.53
N ASP A 92 13.35 9.35 46.24
CA ASP A 92 12.77 8.45 45.23
C ASP A 92 13.17 6.99 45.49
N LYS A 93 14.43 6.76 45.88
CA LYS A 93 14.90 5.42 46.30
C LYS A 93 14.18 4.90 47.55
N ASN A 94 13.85 5.77 48.50
CA ASN A 94 13.07 5.38 49.67
C ASN A 94 11.62 5.06 49.30
N GLU A 95 11.02 5.82 48.38
CA GLU A 95 9.66 5.58 47.89
C GLU A 95 9.58 4.25 47.13
N PHE A 96 10.57 3.97 46.27
CA PHE A 96 10.67 2.73 45.50
C PHE A 96 10.66 1.49 46.40
N VAL A 97 11.51 1.48 47.44
CA VAL A 97 11.68 0.30 48.31
C VAL A 97 10.67 0.21 49.46
N ARG A 98 10.02 1.32 49.84
CA ARG A 98 9.11 1.36 50.99
C ARG A 98 8.07 2.49 50.90
N ASN A 99 6.96 2.21 50.24
CA ASN A 99 5.75 3.05 50.22
C ASN A 99 4.54 2.34 50.86
N ARG A 100 3.36 2.99 50.89
CA ARG A 100 2.14 2.43 51.49
C ARG A 100 1.76 1.06 50.90
N THR A 101 1.93 0.89 49.59
CA THR A 101 1.68 -0.37 48.87
C THR A 101 2.70 -1.44 49.26
N MET A 102 3.98 -1.07 49.38
CA MET A 102 5.04 -2.00 49.78
C MET A 102 4.92 -2.45 51.24
N THR A 103 4.42 -1.58 52.13
CA THR A 103 4.09 -1.93 53.52
C THR A 103 2.90 -2.88 53.56
N TYR A 104 1.91 -2.71 52.68
CA TYR A 104 0.81 -3.66 52.54
C TYR A 104 1.30 -5.02 52.03
N TRP A 105 2.18 -5.05 51.01
CA TRP A 105 2.76 -6.29 50.49
C TRP A 105 3.69 -6.99 51.49
N LEU A 106 4.39 -6.25 52.37
CA LEU A 106 5.19 -6.85 53.43
C LEU A 106 4.37 -7.80 54.33
N HIS A 107 3.11 -7.44 54.62
CA HIS A 107 2.25 -8.23 55.50
C HIS A 107 1.36 -9.22 54.75
N ASN A 108 1.04 -8.97 53.46
CA ASN A 108 0.01 -9.72 52.73
C ASN A 108 0.51 -10.42 51.46
N ASN A 109 1.67 -10.03 50.90
CA ASN A 109 2.24 -10.64 49.69
C ASN A 109 3.77 -10.47 49.64
N LYS A 110 4.45 -11.23 50.51
CA LYS A 110 5.91 -11.19 50.66
C LYS A 110 6.65 -11.47 49.34
N LYS A 111 6.11 -12.36 48.50
CA LYS A 111 6.66 -12.68 47.18
C LYS A 111 6.65 -11.47 46.23
N LEU A 112 5.51 -10.80 46.07
CA LEU A 112 5.40 -9.63 45.19
C LEU A 112 6.28 -8.46 45.66
N ARG A 113 6.44 -8.31 46.98
CA ARG A 113 7.40 -7.37 47.56
C ARG A 113 8.85 -7.68 47.14
N MET A 114 9.27 -8.93 47.25
CA MET A 114 10.62 -9.36 46.83
C MET A 114 10.83 -9.17 45.33
N ASP A 115 9.83 -9.53 44.51
CA ASP A 115 9.89 -9.38 43.05
C ASP A 115 10.00 -7.92 42.63
N LYS A 116 9.28 -7.00 43.30
CA LYS A 116 9.46 -5.56 43.06
C LYS A 116 10.88 -5.08 43.42
N LEU A 117 11.46 -5.54 44.52
CA LEU A 117 12.81 -5.13 44.90
C LEU A 117 13.85 -5.60 43.87
N ARG A 118 13.69 -6.80 43.30
CA ARG A 118 14.58 -7.35 42.25
C ARG A 118 14.62 -6.51 40.97
N LEU A 119 13.54 -5.80 40.63
CA LEU A 119 13.50 -4.86 39.49
C LEU A 119 14.54 -3.73 39.60
N SER A 120 15.10 -3.47 40.78
CA SER A 120 16.10 -2.42 41.02
C SER A 120 17.31 -2.51 40.09
N LYS A 121 17.78 -3.74 39.79
CA LYS A 121 18.98 -3.96 38.98
C LYS A 121 18.78 -3.52 37.52
N ASN A 122 17.58 -3.76 36.99
CA ASN A 122 17.23 -3.50 35.59
C ASN A 122 16.27 -2.32 35.43
N ALA A 123 16.28 -1.39 36.38
CA ALA A 123 15.38 -0.25 36.39
C ALA A 123 15.48 0.57 35.11
N MET A 124 16.67 0.66 34.49
CA MET A 124 16.86 1.40 33.25
C MET A 124 16.28 0.66 32.03
N GLU A 125 16.46 -0.65 31.93
CA GLU A 125 15.88 -1.48 30.89
C GLU A 125 14.36 -1.42 30.95
N ILE A 126 13.80 -1.46 32.16
CA ILE A 126 12.36 -1.30 32.42
C ILE A 126 11.87 0.08 31.95
N ILE A 127 12.59 1.16 32.24
CA ILE A 127 12.26 2.51 31.73
C ILE A 127 12.34 2.55 30.20
N LYS A 128 13.41 2.01 29.60
CA LYS A 128 13.67 2.06 28.15
C LYS A 128 12.60 1.33 27.34
N ASN A 129 12.03 0.26 27.91
CA ASN A 129 11.03 -0.59 27.26
C ASN A 129 9.60 -0.30 27.70
N ALA A 130 9.38 0.68 28.58
CA ALA A 130 8.03 1.13 28.91
C ALA A 130 7.40 1.88 27.74
N ASP A 131 6.18 1.49 27.41
CA ASP A 131 5.35 2.05 26.34
C ASP A 131 4.17 2.85 26.92
N ASN A 132 3.37 3.46 26.02
CA ASN A 132 2.12 4.12 26.38
C ASN A 132 2.24 5.20 27.47
N TRP A 133 3.32 5.99 27.42
CA TRP A 133 3.57 7.07 28.38
C TRP A 133 2.44 8.11 28.40
N LYS A 134 1.92 8.38 29.60
CA LYS A 134 0.84 9.32 29.88
C LYS A 134 1.28 10.31 30.95
N ASN A 135 1.07 11.60 30.69
CA ASN A 135 1.26 12.64 31.70
C ASN A 135 0.12 12.58 32.74
N VAL A 136 0.43 12.90 34.00
CA VAL A 136 -0.54 12.86 35.10
C VAL A 136 -0.69 14.24 35.71
N GLU A 137 -1.86 14.84 35.53
CA GLU A 137 -2.21 16.00 36.35
C GLU A 137 -2.65 15.55 37.76
N LYS A 138 -2.01 16.13 38.78
CA LYS A 138 -2.53 16.33 40.16
C LYS A 138 -2.90 15.11 41.01
N LYS A 139 -2.53 13.86 40.67
CA LYS A 139 -2.88 12.68 41.49
C LYS A 139 -1.79 12.15 42.43
N TYR A 140 -0.54 12.59 42.28
CA TYR A 140 0.58 12.21 43.15
C TYR A 140 0.85 13.26 44.27
N ASN A 141 -0.19 13.90 44.81
CA ASN A 141 -0.04 15.02 45.76
C ASN A 141 0.50 14.63 47.17
N ASN A 142 0.89 13.37 47.39
CA ASN A 142 1.52 12.92 48.64
C ASN A 142 3.04 12.71 48.49
N THR A 143 3.65 13.19 47.40
CA THR A 143 5.11 13.14 47.30
C THR A 143 5.70 14.25 48.19
N ASN A 144 6.42 13.90 49.25
CA ASN A 144 7.23 14.85 50.04
C ASN A 144 8.46 15.36 49.25
N ASN A 145 8.43 15.33 47.91
CA ASN A 145 9.49 15.79 47.04
C ASN A 145 9.08 17.09 46.33
N GLU A 146 9.17 18.22 47.05
CA GLU A 146 8.86 19.59 46.60
C GLU A 146 9.61 20.06 45.32
N LYS A 147 10.53 19.24 44.81
CA LYS A 147 11.32 19.53 43.62
C LYS A 147 10.71 18.96 42.34
N ILE A 148 9.90 17.89 42.42
CA ILE A 148 9.21 17.31 41.27
C ILE A 148 7.98 18.16 40.95
N VAL A 149 7.84 18.56 39.69
CA VAL A 149 6.79 19.47 39.22
C VAL A 149 5.83 18.82 38.25
N ASP A 150 6.16 17.65 37.71
CA ASP A 150 5.27 16.88 36.84
C ASP A 150 5.56 15.38 36.97
N PHE A 151 4.57 14.56 36.63
CA PHE A 151 4.69 13.11 36.62
C PHE A 151 4.18 12.53 35.30
N ALA A 152 4.86 11.49 34.81
CA ALA A 152 4.40 10.66 33.70
C ALA A 152 4.48 9.19 34.09
N TYR A 153 3.62 8.35 33.52
CA TYR A 153 3.75 6.90 33.66
C TYR A 153 3.60 6.17 32.34
N GLY A 154 4.31 5.07 32.17
CA GLY A 154 4.17 4.10 31.09
C GLY A 154 3.93 2.69 31.63
N TYR A 155 3.76 1.72 30.75
CA TYR A 155 3.60 0.31 31.11
C TYR A 155 4.66 -0.56 30.45
N VAL A 156 5.06 -1.63 31.12
CA VAL A 156 6.04 -2.59 30.61
C VAL A 156 5.73 -3.97 31.16
N ASN A 157 5.89 -5.00 30.33
CA ASN A 157 5.81 -6.38 30.79
C ASN A 157 7.17 -6.77 31.38
N VAL A 158 7.18 -7.37 32.56
CA VAL A 158 8.37 -7.89 33.22
C VAL A 158 8.14 -9.32 33.67
N SER A 159 9.17 -10.16 33.60
CA SER A 159 9.16 -11.49 34.18
C SER A 159 10.23 -11.58 35.25
N VAL A 160 9.85 -11.91 36.48
CA VAL A 160 10.77 -12.01 37.62
C VAL A 160 10.79 -13.44 38.11
N PHE A 161 11.86 -14.18 37.81
CA PHE A 161 11.96 -15.62 38.10
C PHE A 161 10.75 -16.43 37.63
N GLY A 162 10.29 -16.16 36.40
CA GLY A 162 9.13 -16.82 35.79
C GLY A 162 7.77 -16.28 36.25
N ASN A 163 7.73 -15.29 37.15
CA ASN A 163 6.49 -14.62 37.53
C ASN A 163 6.26 -13.40 36.64
N ASP A 164 5.14 -13.41 35.93
CA ASP A 164 4.86 -12.43 34.88
C ASP A 164 3.98 -11.30 35.39
N TYR A 165 4.42 -10.06 35.15
CA TYR A 165 3.73 -8.85 35.56
C TYR A 165 3.64 -7.84 34.43
N SER A 166 2.52 -7.13 34.36
CA SER A 166 2.48 -5.81 33.74
C SER A 166 2.75 -4.78 34.84
N ALA A 167 3.81 -4.02 34.70
CA ALA A 167 4.27 -3.04 35.67
C ALA A 167 4.06 -1.61 35.14
N LYS A 168 3.62 -0.71 36.02
CA LYS A 168 3.48 0.72 35.72
C LYS A 168 4.76 1.44 36.14
N VAL A 169 5.46 2.02 35.19
CA VAL A 169 6.68 2.79 35.43
C VAL A 169 6.31 4.25 35.59
N VAL A 170 6.64 4.89 36.71
CA VAL A 170 6.32 6.28 37.02
C VAL A 170 7.61 7.09 37.06
N THR A 171 7.65 8.18 36.30
CA THR A 171 8.74 9.15 36.29
C THR A 171 8.24 10.51 36.75
N GLY A 172 9.09 11.26 37.44
CA GLY A 172 8.83 12.62 37.87
C GLY A 172 9.83 13.58 37.24
N VAL A 173 9.40 14.75 36.78
CA VAL A 173 10.30 15.77 36.22
C VAL A 173 10.46 16.88 37.24
N ASP A 174 11.70 17.29 37.52
CA ASP A 174 11.96 18.40 38.43
C ASP A 174 11.91 19.78 37.75
N LYS A 175 12.00 20.84 38.56
CA LYS A 175 12.00 22.26 38.09
C LYS A 175 13.09 22.57 37.04
N ARG A 176 14.12 21.73 36.90
CA ARG A 176 15.25 21.89 35.97
C ARG A 176 15.08 21.04 34.71
N GLY A 177 14.03 20.23 34.60
CA GLY A 177 13.80 19.34 33.47
C GLY A 177 14.54 18.00 33.58
N ILE A 178 15.12 17.67 34.74
CA ILE A 178 15.76 16.37 34.99
C ILE A 178 14.67 15.35 35.31
N ILE A 179 14.76 14.16 34.71
CA ILE A 179 13.80 13.08 34.89
C ILE A 179 14.27 12.17 36.03
N HIS A 180 13.40 11.96 36.99
CA HIS A 180 13.60 11.06 38.12
C HIS A 180 12.77 9.80 37.92
N LEU A 181 13.36 8.61 38.02
CA LEU A 181 12.54 7.41 38.21
C LEU A 181 11.90 7.53 39.59
N TYR A 182 10.57 7.63 39.61
CA TYR A 182 9.82 7.87 40.84
C TYR A 182 9.39 6.55 41.48
N ASP A 183 8.74 5.66 40.72
CA ASP A 183 8.36 4.32 41.19
C ASP A 183 8.19 3.34 40.04
N ILE A 184 8.28 2.03 40.32
CA ILE A 184 7.70 0.97 39.51
C ILE A 184 6.58 0.33 40.33
N SER A 185 5.33 0.63 39.98
CA SER A 185 4.14 0.33 40.77
C SER A 185 3.14 -0.53 39.99
N ASP A 186 2.00 -0.84 40.63
CA ASP A 186 0.87 -1.52 40.01
C ASP A 186 1.27 -2.80 39.24
N MET A 187 2.16 -3.62 39.83
CA MET A 187 2.57 -4.91 39.28
C MET A 187 1.39 -5.88 39.28
N MET A 188 0.66 -5.92 38.16
CA MET A 188 -0.49 -6.78 37.96
C MET A 188 -0.03 -8.10 37.34
N PRO A 189 -0.37 -9.27 37.93
CA PRO A 189 -0.10 -10.56 37.30
C PRO A 189 -0.63 -10.59 35.86
N THR A 190 0.20 -11.08 34.94
CA THR A 190 -0.15 -11.21 33.52
C THR A 190 0.37 -12.56 32.98
N GLU A 191 0.12 -12.84 31.71
CA GLU A 191 0.61 -14.06 31.05
C GLU A 191 1.52 -13.67 29.90
N ILE A 192 2.82 -13.98 30.00
CA ILE A 192 3.78 -13.78 28.90
C ILE A 192 3.91 -15.10 28.12
N LYS A 193 3.40 -15.10 26.89
CA LYS A 193 3.42 -16.28 26.01
C LYS A 193 4.83 -16.53 25.48
N ARG A 194 5.59 -17.40 26.17
CA ARG A 194 6.94 -17.81 25.77
C ARG A 194 6.88 -18.89 24.69
N SER A 195 7.69 -18.78 23.63
CA SER A 195 7.91 -19.87 22.69
C SER A 195 9.04 -20.77 23.20
N ALA A 196 9.00 -22.07 22.85
CA ALA A 196 9.99 -23.06 23.31
C ALA A 196 11.43 -22.83 22.80
N ASN A 197 11.64 -21.86 21.90
CA ASN A 197 12.95 -21.46 21.35
C ASN A 197 13.08 -19.93 21.40
N THR A 198 13.43 -19.38 22.56
CA THR A 198 13.81 -17.97 22.69
C THR A 198 15.33 -17.85 22.51
N THR A 199 15.76 -17.63 21.26
CA THR A 199 17.14 -17.19 20.98
C THR A 199 17.28 -15.74 21.45
N VAL A 200 18.27 -15.48 22.33
CA VAL A 200 18.72 -14.11 22.62
C VAL A 200 19.16 -13.50 21.28
N HIS A 201 18.52 -12.43 20.81
CA HIS A 201 19.04 -11.65 19.68
C HIS A 201 20.07 -10.65 20.19
N PRO A 202 21.39 -10.86 20.02
CA PRO A 202 22.34 -9.80 20.25
C PRO A 202 22.25 -8.87 19.04
N LYS A 203 21.68 -7.68 19.21
CA LYS A 203 21.87 -6.59 18.23
C LYS A 203 23.31 -6.08 18.33
N ARG A 204 24.26 -6.85 17.80
CA ARG A 204 25.50 -6.29 17.24
C ARG A 204 25.28 -6.15 15.73
N GLY A 205 25.27 -4.92 15.25
CA GLY A 205 25.24 -4.61 13.82
C GLY A 205 23.83 -4.40 13.24
N ALA A 206 23.19 -3.29 13.60
CA ALA A 206 22.22 -2.64 12.72
C ALA A 206 22.30 -1.13 13.00
N SER A 207 23.07 -0.46 12.16
CA SER A 207 23.16 0.99 12.05
C SER A 207 21.74 1.59 11.97
N ILE A 208 21.30 2.22 13.05
CA ILE A 208 20.24 3.23 12.99
C ILE A 208 20.95 4.54 12.69
N PHE A 209 21.37 4.68 11.44
CA PHE A 209 21.71 5.96 10.82
C PHE A 209 20.72 6.17 9.68
N ASN A 210 19.71 6.99 9.94
CA ASN A 210 19.19 7.88 8.92
C ASN A 210 19.64 9.30 9.32
N GLY A 211 20.68 9.78 8.64
CA GLY A 211 20.90 11.20 8.34
C GLY A 211 21.21 12.14 9.49
N ALA A 212 22.40 12.05 10.07
CA ALA A 212 23.23 13.23 10.30
C ALA A 212 24.60 12.94 9.68
N SER A 213 25.12 13.93 8.95
CA SER A 213 26.36 13.88 8.18
C SER A 213 27.51 13.17 8.89
N ILE A 214 28.26 12.41 8.12
CA ILE A 214 29.57 11.86 8.48
C ILE A 214 30.50 13.05 8.72
N ASP A 215 30.91 13.24 9.97
CA ASP A 215 32.20 13.87 10.31
C ASP A 215 32.64 13.36 11.69
N GLU A 216 33.01 12.08 11.77
CA GLU A 216 33.74 11.55 12.92
C GLU A 216 35.22 11.93 12.81
N SER A 217 35.53 13.18 13.16
CA SER A 217 36.84 13.53 13.67
C SER A 217 36.74 14.73 14.63
N ILE A 218 36.51 14.45 15.93
CA ILE A 218 36.73 15.47 16.96
C ILE A 218 37.64 14.90 18.05
N ASN A 219 38.88 15.39 17.97
CA ASN A 219 39.93 15.42 18.98
C ASN A 219 39.43 15.55 20.43
N GLU A 220 40.19 14.93 21.33
CA GLU A 220 40.02 14.86 22.80
C GLU A 220 40.02 16.20 23.58
N ASP A 221 40.00 17.37 22.94
CA ASP A 221 40.30 18.66 23.61
C ASP A 221 39.14 19.67 23.67
N ARG A 222 37.91 19.24 24.01
CA ARG A 222 36.81 20.19 24.31
C ARG A 222 36.02 19.88 25.58
N LYS A 223 36.70 19.85 26.72
CA LYS A 223 36.08 19.76 28.06
C LYS A 223 35.32 21.01 28.55
N ASN A 224 35.05 22.03 27.73
CA ASN A 224 34.44 23.29 28.23
C ASN A 224 33.44 24.02 27.32
N VAL A 225 32.99 23.44 26.20
CA VAL A 225 32.08 24.16 25.27
C VAL A 225 30.59 23.94 25.59
N ASN A 226 30.21 22.83 26.24
CA ASN A 226 28.80 22.51 26.51
C ASN A 226 28.17 23.24 27.70
N LYS A 227 28.93 24.05 28.47
CA LYS A 227 28.34 24.87 29.54
C LYS A 227 27.65 26.13 29.01
N ASN A 228 28.03 26.59 27.81
CA ASN A 228 27.43 27.78 27.17
C ASN A 228 26.22 27.47 26.28
N ILE A 229 26.06 26.24 25.80
CA ILE A 229 24.88 25.84 24.99
C ILE A 229 23.62 25.74 25.86
N LEU A 230 23.75 25.51 27.17
CA LEU A 230 22.61 25.52 28.10
C LEU A 230 22.00 26.91 28.32
N TYR A 231 22.71 27.99 27.98
CA TYR A 231 22.24 29.37 28.14
C TYR A 231 21.62 29.97 26.88
N SER A 232 21.82 29.37 25.69
CA SER A 232 21.22 29.86 24.43
C SER A 232 19.86 29.22 24.10
N TYR A 233 19.47 28.13 24.76
CA TYR A 233 18.14 27.51 24.63
C TYR A 233 17.16 27.84 25.76
N ALA A 234 17.57 28.70 26.70
CA ALA A 234 16.68 29.30 27.69
C ALA A 234 15.92 30.49 27.08
N GLY A 235 15.12 30.22 26.05
CA GLY A 235 14.10 31.14 25.56
C GLY A 235 13.09 31.41 26.68
N GLU A 236 13.37 32.46 27.43
CA GLU A 236 12.48 33.36 28.16
C GLU A 236 11.37 32.72 28.99
N ILE A 237 11.66 32.73 30.30
CA ILE A 237 10.70 32.91 31.37
C ILE A 237 9.99 34.25 31.11
N GLU A 238 8.86 34.25 30.40
CA GLU A 238 8.00 35.44 30.35
C GLU A 238 6.54 35.07 30.58
N ALA A 239 6.10 35.33 31.80
CA ALA A 239 5.09 36.36 32.04
C ALA A 239 4.93 36.52 33.56
N ARG A 240 5.54 37.57 34.13
CA ARG A 240 4.98 38.45 35.20
C ARG A 240 5.99 39.31 35.99
N ASP A 241 7.31 39.19 35.81
CA ASP A 241 8.26 39.98 36.64
C ASP A 241 9.32 40.78 35.83
N THR A 242 9.20 40.86 34.50
CA THR A 242 10.18 41.56 33.66
C THR A 242 10.12 43.09 33.79
N SER A 243 8.93 43.67 33.94
CA SER A 243 8.75 45.12 34.02
C SER A 243 9.31 45.74 35.33
N ASN A 244 9.27 45.01 36.45
CA ASN A 244 9.76 45.50 37.74
C ASN A 244 11.26 45.27 37.96
N ARG A 245 11.86 44.28 37.26
CA ARG A 245 13.28 43.92 37.40
C ARG A 245 14.22 44.60 36.41
N MET A 246 13.69 45.25 35.36
CA MET A 246 14.50 46.03 34.42
C MET A 246 15.23 47.21 35.09
N ASN A 247 14.73 47.69 36.23
CA ASN A 247 15.31 48.81 36.96
C ASN A 247 16.33 48.40 38.05
N LEU A 248 16.70 47.12 38.16
CA LEU A 248 17.65 46.62 39.17
C LEU A 248 19.06 46.36 38.59
N PRO A 249 20.14 46.72 39.31
CA PRO A 249 21.51 46.40 38.92
C PRO A 249 21.78 44.90 38.80
N GLU A 250 22.70 44.50 37.92
CA GLU A 250 23.01 43.10 37.60
C GLU A 250 23.38 42.25 38.83
N LYS A 251 24.06 42.84 39.81
CA LYS A 251 24.44 42.14 41.05
C LYS A 251 23.22 41.83 41.93
N GLU A 252 22.27 42.75 42.05
CA GLU A 252 21.03 42.53 42.81
C GLU A 252 20.07 41.56 42.10
N ARG A 253 20.07 41.54 40.75
CA ARG A 253 19.33 40.53 39.98
C ARG A 253 19.83 39.10 40.23
N ARG A 254 21.12 38.95 40.56
CA ARG A 254 21.76 37.65 40.87
C ARG A 254 21.53 37.21 42.32
N GLU A 255 21.32 38.14 43.25
CA GLU A 255 21.10 37.85 44.67
C GLU A 255 19.62 37.65 45.04
N LYS A 256 18.67 38.31 44.36
CA LYS A 256 17.22 38.15 44.62
C LYS A 256 16.55 37.10 43.71
N ILE A 257 16.28 35.92 44.29
CA ILE A 257 15.49 34.85 43.65
C ILE A 257 14.03 35.33 43.46
N PRO A 258 13.37 35.08 42.31
CA PRO A 258 11.97 35.45 42.10
C PRO A 258 11.00 34.65 42.98
N GLU A 259 10.04 35.34 43.61
CA GLU A 259 8.90 34.70 44.27
C GLU A 259 8.04 33.99 43.23
N LYS A 260 8.07 32.66 43.23
CA LYS A 260 7.16 31.82 42.44
C LYS A 260 6.07 31.28 43.35
N GLY A 261 4.97 32.02 43.47
CA GLY A 261 3.79 31.62 44.23
C GLY A 261 2.51 32.26 43.69
N ASN A 262 1.87 31.60 42.71
CA ASN A 262 0.42 31.36 42.66
C ASN A 262 0.06 30.45 41.47
N GLU A 263 -1.12 29.83 41.56
CA GLU A 263 -1.62 28.66 40.83
C GLU A 263 -1.84 28.82 39.31
N ASN A 264 -1.18 29.79 38.66
CA ASN A 264 -1.41 30.16 37.26
C ASN A 264 -0.13 30.23 36.40
N THR A 265 0.88 29.41 36.68
CA THR A 265 2.10 29.35 35.86
C THR A 265 2.16 28.04 35.06
N VAL A 266 2.20 28.18 33.73
CA VAL A 266 2.18 27.11 32.73
C VAL A 266 3.39 26.18 32.89
N HIS A 267 3.13 24.88 33.14
CA HIS A 267 4.13 23.83 33.07
C HIS A 267 4.48 23.54 31.60
N ARG A 268 5.77 23.64 31.22
CA ARG A 268 6.25 23.11 29.93
C ARG A 268 6.19 21.58 30.02
N PHE A 269 5.27 20.98 29.26
CA PHE A 269 5.31 19.56 28.99
C PHE A 269 6.55 19.21 28.17
N PHE A 270 7.14 18.08 28.54
CA PHE A 270 8.13 17.35 27.79
C PHE A 270 7.64 17.10 26.34
N SER A 271 8.37 17.57 25.33
CA SER A 271 8.18 17.14 23.95
C SER A 271 9.51 16.61 23.41
N LEU A 272 9.52 15.34 23.02
CA LEU A 272 10.51 14.85 22.06
C LEU A 272 10.26 15.63 20.77
N ARG A 273 11.04 16.68 20.53
CA ARG A 273 10.95 17.52 19.33
C ARG A 273 11.53 16.75 18.15
N GLN A 274 10.67 15.99 17.49
CA GLN A 274 10.80 15.67 16.07
C GLN A 274 9.41 15.83 15.45
N SER A 275 9.35 16.44 14.27
CA SER A 275 8.14 16.46 13.47
C SER A 275 7.67 15.02 13.28
N VAL A 276 6.51 14.67 13.82
CA VAL A 276 5.82 13.46 13.38
C VAL A 276 5.23 13.82 12.03
N GLU A 277 6.04 13.63 10.99
CA GLU A 277 5.49 13.34 9.68
C GLU A 277 4.50 12.17 9.85
N GLU A 278 3.33 12.22 9.20
CA GLU A 278 2.57 10.98 8.99
C GLU A 278 3.57 9.92 8.54
N THR A 279 3.59 8.76 9.18
CA THR A 279 4.51 7.69 8.77
C THR A 279 4.22 7.44 7.30
N LYS A 280 5.16 7.80 6.43
CA LYS A 280 5.02 7.63 4.99
C LYS A 280 4.76 6.14 4.75
N ASP A 281 3.52 5.75 4.49
CA ASP A 281 3.14 4.34 4.40
C ASP A 281 2.67 3.92 3.00
N LEU A 282 2.72 4.81 1.99
CA LEU A 282 2.34 4.53 0.60
C LEU A 282 3.60 4.46 -0.27
N ILE A 283 3.63 3.47 -1.15
CA ILE A 283 4.71 3.20 -2.09
C ILE A 283 4.15 2.92 -3.49
N ALA A 284 4.94 3.21 -4.54
CA ALA A 284 4.57 3.15 -5.94
C ALA A 284 5.43 2.07 -6.60
N VAL A 285 4.81 0.95 -6.95
CA VAL A 285 5.52 -0.25 -7.38
C VAL A 285 4.90 -0.79 -8.66
N HIS A 286 5.74 -1.17 -9.62
CA HIS A 286 5.33 -1.89 -10.82
C HIS A 286 6.06 -3.23 -10.87
N ASN A 287 5.33 -4.32 -11.02
CA ASN A 287 5.93 -5.66 -11.13
C ASN A 287 5.95 -6.13 -12.57
N LEU A 288 7.01 -6.86 -12.91
CA LEU A 288 7.22 -7.42 -14.24
C LEU A 288 8.17 -8.61 -14.20
N SER A 289 8.28 -9.33 -15.31
CA SER A 289 9.29 -10.37 -15.51
C SER A 289 10.64 -9.78 -15.90
N GLU A 290 11.70 -10.58 -15.77
CA GLU A 290 13.05 -10.24 -16.25
C GLU A 290 13.07 -9.84 -17.74
N LYS A 291 12.39 -10.61 -18.60
CA LYS A 291 12.27 -10.31 -20.03
C LYS A 291 11.69 -8.91 -20.26
N ASN A 292 10.58 -8.59 -19.59
CA ASN A 292 9.91 -7.31 -19.75
C ASN A 292 10.77 -6.15 -19.21
N LEU A 293 11.52 -6.36 -18.13
CA LEU A 293 12.46 -5.35 -17.62
C LEU A 293 13.55 -5.04 -18.66
N LEU A 294 14.15 -6.07 -19.25
CA LEU A 294 15.16 -5.92 -20.29
C LEU A 294 14.61 -5.21 -21.54
N GLU A 295 13.39 -5.54 -21.96
CA GLU A 295 12.73 -4.86 -23.08
C GLU A 295 12.49 -3.38 -22.79
N ASN A 296 11.99 -3.03 -21.60
CA ASN A 296 11.77 -1.64 -21.19
C ASN A 296 13.08 -0.85 -21.08
N ILE A 297 14.15 -1.45 -20.52
CA ILE A 297 15.47 -0.80 -20.47
C ILE A 297 15.99 -0.52 -21.88
N LYS A 298 15.82 -1.45 -22.84
CA LYS A 298 16.22 -1.24 -24.25
C LYS A 298 15.42 -0.13 -24.92
N LEU A 299 14.16 0.04 -24.56
CA LEU A 299 13.30 1.14 -25.02
C LEU A 299 13.64 2.50 -24.36
N GLY A 300 14.54 2.51 -23.36
CA GLY A 300 14.90 3.71 -22.59
C GLY A 300 13.91 4.07 -21.49
N GLY A 301 12.92 3.20 -21.20
CA GLY A 301 11.88 3.47 -20.23
C GLY A 301 10.64 2.59 -20.38
N PHE A 302 9.58 2.96 -19.68
CA PHE A 302 8.33 2.24 -19.61
C PHE A 302 7.25 3.00 -20.39
N PRO A 303 6.59 2.38 -21.39
CA PRO A 303 5.45 2.99 -22.06
C PRO A 303 4.20 2.83 -21.21
N MET A 304 3.69 3.94 -20.66
CA MET A 304 2.49 3.99 -19.83
C MET A 304 2.37 2.85 -18.80
N PRO A 305 3.35 2.70 -17.87
CA PRO A 305 3.37 1.61 -16.91
C PRO A 305 2.16 1.64 -15.98
N SER A 306 1.73 0.46 -15.54
CA SER A 306 0.69 0.27 -14.53
C SER A 306 1.31 0.20 -13.15
N ILE A 307 1.32 1.31 -12.42
CA ILE A 307 2.03 1.49 -11.16
C ILE A 307 1.05 1.38 -10.00
N ALA A 308 1.20 0.37 -9.16
CA ALA A 308 0.38 0.19 -7.97
C ALA A 308 0.85 1.13 -6.84
N ILE A 309 -0.07 1.97 -6.36
CA ILE A 309 0.09 2.75 -5.13
C ILE A 309 -0.56 1.96 -3.98
N THR A 310 0.25 1.46 -3.04
CA THR A 310 -0.23 0.59 -1.96
C THR A 310 0.46 0.86 -0.63
N LYS A 311 -0.06 0.26 0.45
CA LYS A 311 0.53 0.35 1.78
C LYS A 311 1.77 -0.53 1.89
N VAL A 312 2.79 -0.09 2.62
CA VAL A 312 4.05 -0.84 2.83
C VAL A 312 3.84 -2.29 3.32
N ASN A 313 2.77 -2.53 4.09
CA ASN A 313 2.50 -3.86 4.64
C ASN A 313 1.66 -4.78 3.73
N ASN A 314 1.21 -4.33 2.57
CA ASN A 314 0.44 -5.15 1.63
C ASN A 314 1.35 -6.05 0.79
N SER A 315 0.84 -7.21 0.38
CA SER A 315 1.50 -8.12 -0.57
C SER A 315 1.15 -7.71 -2.01
N TYR A 316 2.13 -7.77 -2.92
CA TYR A 316 1.99 -7.43 -4.34
C TYR A 316 2.79 -8.43 -5.18
N ASP A 317 2.43 -9.72 -5.15
CA ASP A 317 3.23 -10.77 -5.80
C ASP A 317 2.81 -11.10 -7.25
N ASN A 318 1.80 -10.40 -7.77
CA ASN A 318 1.30 -10.65 -9.12
C ASN A 318 2.19 -9.98 -10.18
N PHE A 319 2.16 -10.52 -11.40
CA PHE A 319 2.80 -9.97 -12.62
C PHE A 319 4.33 -10.06 -12.70
N GLY A 320 4.97 -10.88 -11.86
CA GLY A 320 6.40 -11.17 -11.94
C GLY A 320 7.11 -11.03 -10.61
N ASP A 321 8.35 -11.48 -10.56
CA ASP A 321 9.22 -11.52 -9.39
C ASP A 321 10.10 -10.27 -9.24
N ILE A 322 10.16 -9.41 -10.25
CA ILE A 322 10.85 -8.11 -10.17
C ILE A 322 9.87 -7.01 -9.77
N SER A 323 10.30 -6.11 -8.87
CA SER A 323 9.55 -4.90 -8.48
C SER A 323 10.34 -3.64 -8.81
N VAL A 324 9.79 -2.78 -9.66
CA VAL A 324 10.34 -1.45 -9.97
C VAL A 324 9.66 -0.44 -9.05
N VAL A 325 10.45 0.25 -8.24
CA VAL A 325 9.95 1.29 -7.33
C VAL A 325 10.14 2.66 -7.98
N PHE A 326 9.05 3.41 -8.12
CA PHE A 326 9.06 4.72 -8.77
C PHE A 326 9.13 5.86 -7.75
N LYS A 327 9.71 6.99 -8.20
CA LYS A 327 9.71 8.25 -7.45
C LYS A 327 8.30 8.83 -7.37
N LYS A 328 8.04 9.64 -6.33
CA LYS A 328 6.75 10.33 -6.13
C LYS A 328 6.29 11.12 -7.36
N ASP A 329 7.21 11.80 -8.03
CA ASP A 329 6.87 12.69 -9.15
C ASP A 329 6.34 11.94 -10.38
N THR A 330 6.67 10.65 -10.51
CA THR A 330 6.15 9.78 -11.57
C THR A 330 4.65 9.51 -11.43
N ILE A 331 4.11 9.57 -10.21
CA ILE A 331 2.70 9.29 -9.91
C ILE A 331 1.94 10.54 -9.45
N ASN A 332 2.55 11.72 -9.48
CA ASN A 332 1.93 12.94 -8.96
C ASN A 332 0.86 13.48 -9.93
N PRO A 333 -0.45 13.45 -9.60
CA PRO A 333 -1.51 13.86 -10.52
C PRO A 333 -1.57 15.36 -10.80
N SER A 334 -0.77 16.17 -10.09
CA SER A 334 -0.58 17.59 -10.44
C SER A 334 0.04 17.77 -11.84
N MET A 335 0.73 16.74 -12.36
CA MET A 335 1.05 16.62 -13.78
C MET A 335 -0.12 15.93 -14.48
N GLU A 336 -0.73 16.59 -15.46
CA GLU A 336 -1.96 16.12 -16.11
C GLU A 336 -1.85 14.71 -16.71
N GLU A 337 -0.66 14.35 -17.22
CA GLU A 337 -0.37 13.04 -17.80
C GLU A 337 -0.27 11.93 -16.75
N ASN A 338 0.00 12.24 -15.48
CA ASN A 338 0.10 11.24 -14.41
C ASN A 338 -1.29 10.91 -13.85
N LYS A 339 -2.10 10.14 -14.59
CA LYS A 339 -3.42 9.72 -14.10
C LYS A 339 -3.26 8.73 -12.95
N VAL A 340 -4.04 8.94 -11.88
CA VAL A 340 -4.14 8.00 -10.76
C VAL A 340 -5.60 7.72 -10.48
N TYR A 341 -5.94 6.45 -10.35
CA TYR A 341 -7.28 5.93 -10.22
C TYR A 341 -7.51 5.40 -8.80
N SER A 342 -8.72 5.54 -8.27
CA SER A 342 -9.11 5.11 -6.92
C SER A 342 -9.19 3.59 -6.71
N GLY A 343 -8.75 2.81 -7.70
CA GLY A 343 -8.71 1.35 -7.71
C GLY A 343 -8.12 0.85 -9.02
N ASP A 344 -8.21 -0.47 -9.23
CA ASP A 344 -7.92 -1.09 -10.52
C ASP A 344 -8.87 -0.53 -11.59
N ALA A 345 -8.30 0.12 -12.59
CA ALA A 345 -9.04 0.87 -13.60
C ALA A 345 -8.83 0.26 -14.98
N TRP A 346 -9.84 0.39 -15.83
CA TRP A 346 -9.71 0.01 -17.22
C TRP A 346 -8.80 1.00 -17.96
N THR A 347 -7.52 0.63 -18.10
CA THR A 347 -6.51 1.47 -18.74
C THR A 347 -6.02 0.85 -20.06
N PRO A 348 -5.45 1.67 -20.99
CA PRO A 348 -4.86 1.15 -22.21
C PRO A 348 -3.79 0.07 -21.95
N MET A 349 -3.80 -0.95 -22.80
CA MET A 349 -2.87 -2.08 -22.76
C MET A 349 -1.75 -1.91 -23.78
N PHE A 350 -0.66 -2.66 -23.58
CA PHE A 350 0.44 -2.68 -24.53
C PHE A 350 -0.08 -3.16 -25.91
N PRO A 351 0.20 -2.43 -27.01
CA PRO A 351 -0.30 -2.76 -28.34
C PRO A 351 0.29 -4.08 -28.88
N ARG A 352 -0.44 -4.76 -29.77
CA ARG A 352 0.09 -5.97 -30.44
C ARG A 352 1.37 -5.65 -31.20
N THR A 353 2.31 -6.60 -31.13
CA THR A 353 3.57 -6.56 -31.88
C THR A 353 3.63 -7.70 -32.88
N GLU A 354 4.27 -7.46 -34.01
CA GLU A 354 4.56 -8.48 -35.03
C GLU A 354 6.01 -8.37 -35.47
N TRP A 355 6.65 -9.50 -35.71
CA TRP A 355 7.95 -9.53 -36.34
C TRP A 355 7.79 -9.40 -37.85
N LYS A 356 8.61 -8.55 -38.47
CA LYS A 356 8.68 -8.51 -39.92
C LYS A 356 9.46 -9.73 -40.40
N LEU A 357 8.84 -10.55 -41.25
CA LEU A 357 9.44 -11.77 -41.76
C LEU A 357 10.21 -11.49 -43.05
N ASN A 358 11.42 -12.02 -43.16
CA ASN A 358 12.24 -11.87 -44.35
C ASN A 358 11.73 -12.79 -45.48
N GLU A 359 11.25 -12.20 -46.58
CA GLU A 359 10.64 -12.96 -47.69
C GLU A 359 11.57 -14.03 -48.28
N LYS A 360 12.89 -13.76 -48.36
CA LYS A 360 13.86 -14.70 -48.94
C LYS A 360 14.12 -15.87 -48.00
N ALA A 361 14.31 -15.60 -46.71
CA ALA A 361 14.48 -16.65 -45.71
C ALA A 361 13.22 -17.51 -45.56
N MET A 362 12.04 -16.88 -45.56
CA MET A 362 10.75 -17.59 -45.58
C MET A 362 10.61 -18.51 -46.79
N LYS A 363 11.01 -18.05 -47.98
CA LYS A 363 11.00 -18.90 -49.18
C LYS A 363 11.97 -20.08 -49.03
N LYS A 364 13.20 -19.84 -48.57
CA LYS A 364 14.19 -20.90 -48.32
C LYS A 364 13.65 -21.95 -47.32
N MET A 365 13.01 -21.51 -46.23
CA MET A 365 12.38 -22.41 -45.26
C MET A 365 11.24 -23.22 -45.90
N ALA A 366 10.36 -22.58 -46.67
CA ALA A 366 9.26 -23.28 -47.34
C ALA A 366 9.78 -24.34 -48.31
N ASP A 367 10.84 -24.01 -49.07
CA ASP A 367 11.50 -24.95 -49.98
C ASP A 367 12.16 -26.11 -49.20
N MET A 368 12.80 -25.85 -48.05
CA MET A 368 13.34 -26.89 -47.17
C MET A 368 12.24 -27.84 -46.66
N PHE A 369 11.07 -27.31 -46.28
CA PHE A 369 9.95 -28.11 -45.78
C PHE A 369 9.01 -28.62 -46.87
N ASN A 370 9.39 -28.50 -48.15
CA ASN A 370 8.61 -28.92 -49.31
C ASN A 370 7.14 -28.42 -49.27
N THR A 371 6.96 -27.14 -48.93
CA THR A 371 5.65 -26.52 -48.70
C THR A 371 5.60 -25.08 -49.25
N SER A 372 4.52 -24.34 -49.00
CA SER A 372 4.38 -22.94 -49.41
C SER A 372 4.69 -21.96 -48.27
N THR A 373 5.14 -20.75 -48.60
CA THR A 373 5.37 -19.68 -47.62
C THR A 373 4.12 -19.38 -46.80
N ASN A 374 2.94 -19.35 -47.44
CA ASN A 374 1.66 -19.10 -46.76
C ASN A 374 1.33 -20.20 -45.74
N TYR A 375 1.72 -21.44 -46.01
CA TYR A 375 1.50 -22.56 -45.11
C TYR A 375 2.34 -22.43 -43.83
N ILE A 376 3.63 -22.11 -43.97
CA ILE A 376 4.56 -22.06 -42.83
C ILE A 376 4.46 -20.76 -42.02
N GLU A 377 4.00 -19.66 -42.63
CA GLU A 377 3.94 -18.34 -42.00
C GLU A 377 3.21 -18.37 -40.64
N GLN A 378 2.13 -19.13 -40.53
CA GLN A 378 1.34 -19.22 -39.29
C GLN A 378 2.10 -19.81 -38.10
N TYR A 379 3.10 -20.66 -38.35
CA TYR A 379 3.88 -21.33 -37.31
C TYR A 379 5.05 -20.46 -36.83
N VAL A 380 5.50 -19.51 -37.65
CA VAL A 380 6.69 -18.71 -37.40
C VAL A 380 6.42 -17.25 -37.04
N LYS A 381 5.15 -16.85 -36.84
CA LYS A 381 4.79 -15.46 -36.45
C LYS A 381 5.45 -14.98 -35.16
N ASP A 382 5.81 -15.92 -34.28
CA ASP A 382 6.42 -15.63 -32.98
C ASP A 382 7.69 -16.49 -32.81
N PRO A 383 8.88 -15.87 -32.70
CA PRO A 383 10.15 -16.60 -32.59
C PRO A 383 10.24 -17.49 -31.35
N GLU A 384 9.55 -17.14 -30.25
CA GLU A 384 9.64 -17.90 -29.00
C GLU A 384 8.93 -19.26 -29.08
N THR A 385 7.94 -19.38 -29.97
CA THR A 385 7.15 -20.60 -30.14
C THR A 385 7.38 -21.29 -31.48
N ALA A 386 8.15 -20.69 -32.38
CA ALA A 386 8.33 -21.17 -33.74
C ALA A 386 8.94 -22.57 -33.82
N VAL A 387 10.00 -22.84 -33.05
CA VAL A 387 10.67 -24.14 -33.04
C VAL A 387 9.69 -25.25 -32.64
N GLU A 388 8.98 -25.07 -31.52
CA GLU A 388 8.04 -26.09 -31.01
C GLU A 388 6.83 -26.28 -31.94
N LYS A 389 6.31 -25.20 -32.52
CA LYS A 389 5.23 -25.28 -33.52
C LYS A 389 5.66 -26.01 -34.78
N LEU A 390 6.86 -25.75 -35.27
CA LEU A 390 7.41 -26.43 -36.46
C LEU A 390 7.74 -27.89 -36.16
N LYS A 391 8.24 -28.22 -34.96
CA LYS A 391 8.50 -29.61 -34.55
C LYS A 391 7.23 -30.46 -34.52
N ALA A 392 6.10 -29.85 -34.16
CA ALA A 392 4.82 -30.54 -34.09
C ALA A 392 4.16 -30.72 -35.47
N GLU A 393 4.65 -30.02 -36.50
CA GLU A 393 3.98 -29.94 -37.80
C GLU A 393 4.30 -31.15 -38.69
N PRO A 394 3.30 -31.97 -39.08
CA PRO A 394 3.53 -33.21 -39.83
C PRO A 394 4.36 -33.02 -41.11
N LYS A 395 4.10 -31.97 -41.89
CA LYS A 395 4.87 -31.71 -43.13
C LYS A 395 6.34 -31.42 -42.87
N VAL A 396 6.67 -30.82 -41.74
CA VAL A 396 8.07 -30.53 -41.37
C VAL A 396 8.78 -31.83 -40.97
N LYS A 397 8.09 -32.74 -40.28
CA LYS A 397 8.60 -34.07 -39.93
C LYS A 397 8.86 -34.92 -41.18
N GLU A 398 7.88 -34.96 -42.10
CA GLU A 398 8.01 -35.66 -43.38
C GLU A 398 9.18 -35.12 -44.21
N ALA A 399 9.28 -33.79 -44.35
CA ALA A 399 10.37 -33.16 -45.09
C ALA A 399 11.76 -33.47 -44.49
N PHE A 400 11.86 -33.58 -43.16
CA PHE A 400 13.10 -33.99 -42.49
C PHE A 400 13.47 -35.44 -42.84
N VAL A 401 12.52 -36.37 -42.76
CA VAL A 401 12.70 -37.78 -43.14
C VAL A 401 13.16 -37.91 -44.60
N GLU A 402 12.53 -37.15 -45.51
CA GLU A 402 12.89 -37.13 -46.92
C GLU A 402 14.30 -36.56 -47.17
N ASN A 403 14.67 -35.49 -46.47
CA ASN A 403 15.99 -34.85 -46.60
C ASN A 403 17.13 -35.77 -46.12
N GLU A 404 16.91 -36.44 -44.98
CA GLU A 404 17.83 -37.46 -44.45
C GLU A 404 17.82 -38.76 -45.29
N LYS A 405 16.92 -38.87 -46.28
CA LYS A 405 16.73 -40.06 -47.13
C LYS A 405 16.53 -41.33 -46.30
N ALA A 406 15.77 -41.19 -45.20
CA ALA A 406 15.46 -42.30 -44.33
C ALA A 406 14.50 -43.27 -45.04
N ASP A 407 14.81 -44.55 -44.95
CA ASP A 407 13.99 -45.62 -45.52
C ASP A 407 12.87 -45.99 -44.54
N ILE A 408 11.75 -45.28 -44.63
CA ILE A 408 10.53 -45.57 -43.85
C ILE A 408 9.57 -46.38 -44.71
N GLU A 409 9.29 -47.60 -44.27
CA GLU A 409 8.40 -48.54 -44.97
C GLU A 409 6.98 -47.98 -45.07
N LYS A 410 6.49 -47.82 -46.30
CA LYS A 410 5.09 -47.46 -46.57
C LYS A 410 4.21 -48.71 -46.54
N LYS A 411 3.66 -49.01 -45.37
CA LYS A 411 2.75 -50.14 -45.16
C LYS A 411 1.39 -49.90 -45.83
N THR A 412 0.71 -50.98 -46.16
CA THR A 412 -0.66 -50.96 -46.67
C THR A 412 -1.60 -51.68 -45.71
N LYS A 413 -2.83 -51.19 -45.59
CA LYS A 413 -3.91 -51.85 -44.83
C LYS A 413 -5.13 -52.08 -45.73
N MET A 414 -5.99 -53.01 -45.37
CA MET A 414 -7.31 -53.09 -46.00
C MET A 414 -8.11 -51.81 -45.68
N PRO A 415 -8.95 -51.32 -46.59
CA PRO A 415 -9.85 -50.20 -46.31
C PRO A 415 -10.70 -50.45 -45.05
N ASP A 416 -11.02 -49.37 -44.33
CA ASP A 416 -11.88 -49.46 -43.14
C ASP A 416 -13.34 -49.69 -43.57
N TYR A 417 -14.08 -50.49 -42.79
CA TYR A 417 -15.49 -50.78 -43.06
C TYR A 417 -16.39 -49.56 -42.78
N GLU A 418 -17.29 -49.25 -43.70
CA GLU A 418 -18.24 -48.13 -43.57
C GLU A 418 -19.42 -48.45 -42.66
N THR A 419 -19.85 -49.70 -42.63
CA THR A 419 -21.04 -50.12 -41.87
C THR A 419 -20.68 -50.59 -40.48
N LYS A 420 -21.61 -50.38 -39.54
CA LYS A 420 -21.48 -50.91 -38.17
C LYS A 420 -21.51 -52.44 -38.10
N ILE A 421 -22.07 -53.09 -39.12
CA ILE A 421 -22.10 -54.55 -39.23
C ILE A 421 -20.67 -55.04 -39.50
N PHE A 422 -20.04 -54.61 -40.58
CA PHE A 422 -18.72 -55.13 -40.92
C PHE A 422 -17.60 -54.54 -40.07
N SER A 423 -17.74 -53.35 -39.48
CA SER A 423 -16.75 -52.86 -38.50
C SER A 423 -16.76 -53.65 -37.17
N ASN A 424 -17.83 -54.37 -36.85
CA ASN A 424 -17.93 -55.22 -35.65
C ASN A 424 -17.39 -56.64 -35.90
N GLU A 425 -16.46 -57.09 -35.05
CA GLU A 425 -15.81 -58.39 -35.20
C GLU A 425 -16.77 -59.58 -35.05
N ALA A 426 -17.68 -59.54 -34.06
CA ALA A 426 -18.64 -60.62 -33.83
C ALA A 426 -19.66 -60.75 -34.97
N SER A 427 -20.01 -59.63 -35.62
CA SER A 427 -20.83 -59.63 -36.83
C SER A 427 -20.09 -60.25 -38.01
N ARG A 428 -18.80 -59.93 -38.24
CA ARG A 428 -17.99 -60.55 -39.30
C ARG A 428 -17.85 -62.06 -39.09
N GLN A 429 -17.55 -62.50 -37.86
CA GLN A 429 -17.48 -63.93 -37.52
C GLN A 429 -18.80 -64.65 -37.82
N PHE A 430 -19.93 -64.06 -37.40
CA PHE A 430 -21.24 -64.65 -37.69
C PHE A 430 -21.54 -64.75 -39.19
N ILE A 431 -21.17 -63.73 -39.98
CA ILE A 431 -21.30 -63.74 -41.44
C ILE A 431 -20.43 -64.84 -42.07
N GLU A 432 -19.20 -65.00 -41.58
CA GLU A 432 -18.26 -66.02 -42.07
C GLU A 432 -18.75 -67.44 -41.77
N GLU A 433 -19.05 -67.73 -40.50
CA GLU A 433 -19.44 -69.05 -40.01
C GLU A 433 -20.72 -69.57 -40.67
N ASN A 434 -21.63 -68.66 -41.01
CA ASN A 434 -22.93 -68.99 -41.59
C ASN A 434 -22.98 -68.74 -43.11
N ASN A 435 -21.84 -68.38 -43.73
CA ASN A 435 -21.71 -68.08 -45.15
C ASN A 435 -22.79 -67.12 -45.70
N ILE A 436 -23.05 -66.05 -44.94
CA ILE A 436 -24.10 -65.06 -45.22
C ILE A 436 -23.65 -64.14 -46.36
N THR A 437 -24.52 -63.91 -47.34
CA THR A 437 -24.30 -62.96 -48.44
C THR A 437 -24.97 -61.61 -48.16
N VAL A 438 -24.64 -60.58 -48.94
CA VAL A 438 -25.32 -59.27 -48.80
C VAL A 438 -26.82 -59.38 -49.09
N ASP A 439 -27.24 -60.24 -50.03
CA ASP A 439 -28.65 -60.51 -50.29
C ASP A 439 -29.34 -61.11 -49.06
N ASP A 440 -28.70 -62.05 -48.38
CA ASP A 440 -29.22 -62.61 -47.13
C ASP A 440 -29.39 -61.52 -46.05
N ILE A 441 -28.43 -60.60 -45.93
CA ILE A 441 -28.53 -59.46 -44.99
C ILE A 441 -29.69 -58.54 -45.38
N MET A 442 -29.93 -58.33 -46.67
CA MET A 442 -30.96 -57.39 -47.15
C MET A 442 -32.37 -57.99 -47.16
N GLU A 443 -32.51 -59.30 -47.32
CA GLU A 443 -33.80 -59.96 -47.54
C GLU A 443 -34.28 -60.76 -46.32
N ASN A 444 -33.38 -61.16 -45.41
CA ASN A 444 -33.75 -61.96 -44.23
C ASN A 444 -33.78 -61.14 -42.92
N ASP A 445 -34.98 -60.91 -42.39
CA ASP A 445 -35.18 -60.14 -41.16
C ASP A 445 -34.59 -60.79 -39.90
N GLU A 446 -34.43 -62.11 -39.87
CA GLU A 446 -33.78 -62.80 -38.76
C GLU A 446 -32.27 -62.54 -38.75
N ILE A 447 -31.63 -62.57 -39.92
CA ILE A 447 -30.21 -62.23 -40.09
C ILE A 447 -29.97 -60.76 -39.73
N LYS A 448 -30.82 -59.83 -40.18
CA LYS A 448 -30.73 -58.40 -39.80
C LYS A 448 -30.79 -58.22 -38.29
N ARG A 449 -31.74 -58.91 -37.62
CA ARG A 449 -31.90 -58.86 -36.16
C ARG A 449 -30.69 -59.42 -35.45
N GLU A 450 -30.15 -60.55 -35.90
CA GLU A 450 -29.00 -61.17 -35.27
C GLU A 450 -27.74 -60.33 -35.44
N LEU A 451 -27.49 -59.78 -36.63
CA LEU A 451 -26.39 -58.85 -36.87
C LEU A 451 -26.54 -57.58 -36.02
N ALA A 452 -27.75 -57.02 -35.93
CA ALA A 452 -28.00 -55.87 -35.06
C ALA A 452 -27.81 -56.19 -33.57
N ASN A 453 -28.12 -57.41 -33.14
CA ASN A 453 -27.84 -57.90 -31.78
C ASN A 453 -26.34 -58.08 -31.54
N LYS A 454 -25.54 -58.51 -32.53
CA LYS A 454 -24.07 -58.56 -32.39
C LYS A 454 -23.46 -57.16 -32.24
N VAL A 455 -23.94 -56.19 -33.03
CA VAL A 455 -23.49 -54.79 -32.94
C VAL A 455 -23.95 -54.14 -31.62
N TYR A 456 -25.19 -54.41 -31.19
CA TYR A 456 -25.77 -53.89 -29.94
C TYR A 456 -26.42 -55.00 -29.10
N PRO A 457 -25.64 -55.71 -28.27
CA PRO A 457 -26.12 -56.86 -27.51
C PRO A 457 -27.26 -56.51 -26.54
N PRO A 458 -28.35 -57.32 -26.49
CA PRO A 458 -29.42 -57.12 -25.53
C PRO A 458 -28.92 -57.34 -24.10
N LYS A 459 -29.30 -56.45 -23.18
CA LYS A 459 -28.95 -56.52 -21.75
C LYS A 459 -30.20 -56.69 -20.90
N GLU A 460 -30.09 -57.40 -19.79
CA GLU A 460 -31.19 -57.59 -18.84
C GLU A 460 -31.67 -56.24 -18.28
N GLY A 461 -32.99 -55.98 -18.31
CA GLY A 461 -33.58 -54.67 -17.95
C GLY A 461 -33.50 -53.59 -19.04
N GLU A 462 -33.47 -53.99 -20.31
CA GLU A 462 -33.15 -53.14 -21.46
C GLU A 462 -33.96 -51.83 -21.56
N LYS A 463 -33.26 -50.69 -21.68
CA LYS A 463 -33.86 -49.37 -21.94
C LYS A 463 -34.34 -49.28 -23.41
N ASN A 464 -35.47 -48.62 -23.66
CA ASN A 464 -36.03 -48.32 -24.99
C ASN A 464 -35.04 -47.70 -26.01
N LEU A 465 -33.89 -47.18 -25.56
CA LEU A 465 -32.85 -46.63 -26.44
C LEU A 465 -32.11 -47.71 -27.24
N TYR A 466 -31.68 -48.83 -26.63
CA TYR A 466 -30.89 -49.86 -27.32
C TYR A 466 -31.71 -50.63 -28.34
N LYS A 467 -32.98 -50.90 -28.01
CA LYS A 467 -33.97 -51.41 -28.95
C LYS A 467 -34.11 -50.50 -30.18
N ARG A 468 -34.28 -49.18 -29.98
CA ARG A 468 -34.33 -48.20 -31.07
C ARG A 468 -33.03 -48.10 -31.86
N MET A 469 -31.87 -48.28 -31.23
CA MET A 469 -30.58 -48.28 -31.94
C MET A 469 -30.44 -49.49 -32.88
N ARG A 470 -30.94 -50.66 -32.49
CA ARG A 470 -31.00 -51.83 -33.38
C ARG A 470 -31.99 -51.63 -34.52
N GLU A 471 -33.20 -51.15 -34.22
CA GLU A 471 -34.21 -50.82 -35.23
C GLU A 471 -33.68 -49.81 -36.25
N ASN A 472 -33.06 -48.72 -35.77
CA ASN A 472 -32.44 -47.70 -36.63
C ASN A 472 -31.25 -48.24 -37.45
N LEU A 473 -30.45 -49.17 -36.90
CA LEU A 473 -29.35 -49.79 -37.64
C LEU A 473 -29.89 -50.61 -38.82
N ILE A 474 -30.96 -51.37 -38.59
CA ILE A 474 -31.64 -52.17 -39.60
C ILE A 474 -32.30 -51.28 -40.66
N GLU A 475 -33.01 -50.23 -40.25
CA GLU A 475 -33.68 -49.28 -41.15
C GLU A 475 -32.68 -48.54 -42.05
N LYS A 476 -31.45 -48.30 -41.57
CA LYS A 476 -30.39 -47.59 -42.29
C LYS A 476 -29.45 -48.49 -43.09
N LEU A 477 -29.74 -49.79 -43.21
CA LEU A 477 -28.93 -50.66 -44.06
C LEU A 477 -28.97 -50.18 -45.50
N ASN A 478 -27.79 -50.04 -46.09
CA ASN A 478 -27.60 -49.60 -47.46
C ASN A 478 -26.87 -50.70 -48.20
N ARG A 479 -27.52 -51.23 -49.24
CA ARG A 479 -26.99 -52.33 -50.05
C ARG A 479 -25.59 -52.03 -50.60
N TYR A 480 -25.39 -50.88 -51.21
CA TYR A 480 -24.10 -50.51 -51.81
C TYR A 480 -22.95 -50.50 -50.78
N LYS A 481 -23.19 -49.89 -49.61
CA LYS A 481 -22.18 -49.87 -48.53
C LYS A 481 -21.88 -51.26 -47.97
N LEU A 482 -22.90 -52.14 -47.92
CA LEU A 482 -22.73 -53.52 -47.48
C LEU A 482 -21.99 -54.36 -48.53
N GLU A 483 -22.25 -54.14 -49.82
CA GLU A 483 -21.51 -54.76 -50.93
C GLU A 483 -20.04 -54.35 -50.89
N ASP A 484 -19.74 -53.07 -50.75
CA ASP A 484 -18.37 -52.56 -50.61
C ASP A 484 -17.66 -53.18 -49.39
N ASP A 485 -18.30 -53.15 -48.22
CA ASP A 485 -17.76 -53.77 -47.00
C ASP A 485 -17.60 -55.29 -47.12
N TYR A 486 -18.48 -55.96 -47.86
CA TYR A 486 -18.41 -57.41 -48.06
C TYR A 486 -17.22 -57.79 -48.95
N GLU A 487 -16.94 -57.02 -50.00
CA GLU A 487 -15.75 -57.21 -50.83
C GLU A 487 -14.46 -56.92 -50.05
N ILE A 488 -14.45 -55.91 -49.17
CA ILE A 488 -13.35 -55.68 -48.22
C ILE A 488 -13.18 -56.89 -47.31
N PHE A 489 -14.28 -57.39 -46.73
CA PHE A 489 -14.29 -58.54 -45.82
C PHE A 489 -13.79 -59.83 -46.49
N LYS A 490 -14.09 -60.03 -47.77
CA LYS A 490 -13.58 -61.17 -48.55
C LYS A 490 -12.14 -61.01 -49.03
N GLY A 491 -11.53 -59.84 -48.86
CA GLY A 491 -10.17 -59.55 -49.32
C GLY A 491 -10.07 -59.33 -50.82
N ASN A 492 -11.16 -58.97 -51.49
CA ASN A 492 -11.22 -58.77 -52.94
C ASN A 492 -10.88 -57.33 -53.37
N VAL A 493 -10.67 -56.43 -52.40
CA VAL A 493 -10.32 -55.02 -52.62
C VAL A 493 -8.81 -54.82 -52.46
N GLU A 494 -8.23 -53.92 -53.24
CA GLU A 494 -6.81 -53.58 -53.12
C GLU A 494 -6.51 -52.92 -51.76
N PRO A 495 -5.41 -53.32 -51.07
CA PRO A 495 -4.93 -52.62 -49.88
C PRO A 495 -4.61 -51.16 -50.18
N ILE A 496 -4.99 -50.27 -49.26
CA ILE A 496 -4.70 -48.84 -49.32
C ILE A 496 -3.48 -48.49 -48.47
N PHE A 497 -2.86 -47.35 -48.74
CA PHE A 497 -1.75 -46.85 -47.94
C PHE A 497 -2.19 -46.62 -46.48
N ASP A 498 -1.44 -47.20 -45.54
CA ASP A 498 -1.68 -47.01 -44.11
C ASP A 498 -0.97 -45.74 -43.63
N GLN A 499 -1.64 -44.60 -43.83
CA GLN A 499 -1.15 -43.29 -43.39
C GLN A 499 -0.85 -43.28 -41.89
N THR A 500 -1.66 -43.95 -41.06
CA THR A 500 -1.47 -43.95 -39.60
C THR A 500 -0.18 -44.67 -39.22
N SER A 501 0.07 -45.86 -39.77
CA SER A 501 1.33 -46.58 -39.54
C SER A 501 2.54 -45.80 -40.04
N TYR A 502 2.40 -45.06 -41.15
CA TYR A 502 3.48 -44.21 -41.68
C TYR A 502 3.77 -43.01 -40.78
N ASP A 503 2.74 -42.29 -40.34
CA ASP A 503 2.86 -41.14 -39.44
C ASP A 503 3.53 -41.56 -38.11
N GLU A 504 3.14 -42.72 -37.56
CA GLU A 504 3.76 -43.29 -36.35
C GLU A 504 5.25 -43.61 -36.56
N ALA A 505 5.62 -44.16 -37.73
CA ALA A 505 7.01 -44.48 -38.05
C ALA A 505 7.85 -43.20 -38.28
N VAL A 506 7.27 -42.16 -38.89
CA VAL A 506 7.88 -40.83 -39.02
C VAL A 506 8.13 -40.23 -37.64
N ASP A 507 7.15 -40.29 -36.74
CA ASP A 507 7.28 -39.81 -35.36
C ASP A 507 8.35 -40.58 -34.58
N GLU A 508 8.41 -41.91 -34.70
CA GLU A 508 9.45 -42.73 -34.09
C GLU A 508 10.85 -42.33 -34.59
N TYR A 509 11.00 -42.14 -35.91
CA TYR A 509 12.26 -41.71 -36.51
C TYR A 509 12.68 -40.32 -36.00
N VAL A 510 11.77 -39.35 -36.01
CA VAL A 510 12.03 -37.98 -35.55
C VAL A 510 12.41 -37.97 -34.07
N ASN A 511 11.70 -38.72 -33.22
CA ASN A 511 12.01 -38.80 -31.79
C ASN A 511 13.41 -39.39 -31.53
N LYS A 512 13.79 -40.43 -32.30
CA LYS A 512 15.13 -41.03 -32.23
C LYS A 512 16.24 -40.08 -32.68
N HIS A 513 15.93 -39.12 -33.57
CA HIS A 513 16.86 -38.13 -34.11
C HIS A 513 16.55 -36.69 -33.66
N SER A 514 15.98 -36.54 -32.46
CA SER A 514 15.42 -35.26 -31.98
C SER A 514 16.40 -34.07 -31.99
N GLU A 515 17.68 -34.29 -31.69
CA GLU A 515 18.71 -33.24 -31.75
C GLU A 515 18.95 -32.76 -33.18
N GLN A 516 19.07 -33.67 -34.14
CA GLN A 516 19.25 -33.35 -35.57
C GLN A 516 18.02 -32.65 -36.12
N TYR A 517 16.83 -33.13 -35.76
CA TYR A 517 15.57 -32.52 -36.16
C TYR A 517 15.40 -31.10 -35.60
N THR A 518 15.79 -30.89 -34.33
CA THR A 518 15.77 -29.54 -33.73
C THR A 518 16.71 -28.61 -34.48
N LYS A 519 17.94 -29.05 -34.78
CA LYS A 519 18.89 -28.26 -35.55
C LYS A 519 18.41 -27.97 -36.97
N TYR A 520 17.79 -28.94 -37.65
CA TYR A 520 17.19 -28.76 -38.97
C TYR A 520 16.17 -27.62 -39.00
N ILE A 521 15.36 -27.50 -37.95
CA ILE A 521 14.38 -26.43 -37.79
C ILE A 521 15.06 -25.10 -37.44
N GLU A 522 16.05 -25.09 -36.54
CA GLU A 522 16.82 -23.89 -36.19
C GLU A 522 17.56 -23.29 -37.39
N ASP A 523 18.20 -24.14 -38.21
CA ASP A 523 18.88 -23.75 -39.45
C ASP A 523 17.87 -23.18 -40.48
N ALA A 524 16.64 -23.70 -40.50
CA ALA A 524 15.58 -23.17 -41.35
C ALA A 524 15.08 -21.79 -40.88
N LEU A 525 15.07 -21.54 -39.57
CA LEU A 525 14.67 -20.27 -38.94
C LEU A 525 15.75 -19.17 -39.04
N GLU A 526 16.96 -19.51 -39.49
CA GLU A 526 18.07 -18.57 -39.61
C GLU A 526 17.69 -17.39 -40.52
N ASN A 527 17.81 -16.16 -39.99
CA ASN A 527 17.50 -14.89 -40.67
C ASN A 527 16.01 -14.70 -41.09
N VAL A 528 15.09 -15.50 -40.55
CA VAL A 528 13.65 -15.32 -40.82
C VAL A 528 13.10 -14.05 -40.20
N TYR A 529 13.59 -13.68 -39.02
CA TYR A 529 13.11 -12.53 -38.26
C TYR A 529 13.95 -11.28 -38.56
N GLU A 530 13.30 -10.23 -39.05
CA GLU A 530 13.86 -8.88 -39.14
C GLU A 530 13.54 -8.10 -37.86
N ASP A 531 13.12 -6.84 -37.97
CA ASP A 531 12.74 -6.01 -36.83
C ASP A 531 11.34 -6.34 -36.29
N LYS A 532 11.16 -6.10 -34.99
CA LYS A 532 9.86 -6.10 -34.32
C LYS A 532 9.14 -4.79 -34.63
N TYR A 533 7.84 -4.85 -34.94
CA TYR A 533 6.99 -3.70 -35.24
C TYR A 533 5.73 -3.70 -34.37
N LEU A 534 5.11 -2.53 -34.26
CA LEU A 534 3.82 -2.34 -33.61
C LEU A 534 2.69 -2.38 -34.64
N VAL A 535 1.60 -3.05 -34.31
CA VAL A 535 0.41 -3.10 -35.15
C VAL A 535 -0.49 -1.90 -34.87
N LYS A 536 -0.98 -1.26 -35.94
CA LYS A 536 -1.99 -0.20 -35.89
C LYS A 536 -3.38 -0.81 -35.91
N GLU A 537 -3.92 -1.13 -34.73
CA GLU A 537 -5.24 -1.73 -34.59
C GLU A 537 -6.38 -0.81 -35.03
N ASP A 538 -6.15 0.51 -35.06
CA ASP A 538 -7.09 1.52 -35.56
C ASP A 538 -7.16 1.59 -37.10
N VAL A 539 -6.34 0.83 -37.81
CA VAL A 539 -6.30 0.82 -39.28
C VAL A 539 -6.91 -0.45 -39.82
N GLU A 540 -8.04 -0.31 -40.52
CA GLU A 540 -8.71 -1.41 -41.24
C GLU A 540 -7.69 -2.18 -42.11
N PRO A 541 -7.47 -3.49 -41.88
CA PRO A 541 -6.48 -4.28 -42.61
C PRO A 541 -6.71 -4.32 -44.12
N LEU A 542 -7.97 -4.25 -44.54
CA LEU A 542 -8.36 -4.36 -45.94
C LEU A 542 -8.67 -2.97 -46.56
N LYS A 543 -8.51 -2.89 -47.87
CA LYS A 543 -9.05 -1.80 -48.68
C LYS A 543 -10.52 -2.10 -48.99
N ALA A 544 -11.25 -1.11 -49.52
CA ALA A 544 -12.66 -1.29 -49.91
C ALA A 544 -12.87 -2.39 -50.98
N ASN A 545 -11.85 -2.70 -51.77
CA ASN A 545 -11.87 -3.79 -52.76
C ASN A 545 -11.48 -5.17 -52.17
N GLY A 546 -11.31 -5.29 -50.84
CA GLY A 546 -10.93 -6.53 -50.16
C GLY A 546 -9.43 -6.83 -50.16
N GLU A 547 -8.59 -6.05 -50.84
CA GLU A 547 -7.13 -6.26 -50.82
C GLU A 547 -6.51 -5.83 -49.49
N ARG A 548 -5.55 -6.60 -48.97
CA ARG A 548 -4.79 -6.24 -47.76
C ARG A 548 -3.92 -5.00 -47.99
N LYS A 549 -3.88 -4.09 -47.03
CA LYS A 549 -2.95 -2.94 -47.04
C LYS A 549 -1.52 -3.41 -46.80
N SER A 550 -0.55 -2.63 -47.29
CA SER A 550 0.88 -2.94 -47.14
C SER A 550 1.32 -2.95 -45.68
N PHE A 551 2.40 -3.69 -45.38
CA PHE A 551 2.96 -3.82 -44.03
C PHE A 551 3.19 -2.44 -43.37
N ASN A 552 3.84 -1.50 -44.06
CA ASN A 552 4.12 -0.15 -43.56
C ASN A 552 2.86 0.69 -43.27
N LYS A 553 1.74 0.40 -43.93
CA LYS A 553 0.45 1.06 -43.63
C LYS A 553 -0.15 0.50 -42.34
N LEU A 554 -0.01 -0.81 -42.10
CA LEU A 554 -0.55 -1.51 -40.93
C LEU A 554 0.36 -1.48 -39.70
N HIS A 555 1.63 -1.12 -39.86
CA HIS A 555 2.63 -1.17 -38.79
C HIS A 555 3.38 0.14 -38.58
N MET A 556 3.99 0.30 -37.42
CA MET A 556 4.95 1.37 -37.12
C MET A 556 6.16 0.83 -36.33
N PRO A 557 7.32 1.50 -36.38
CA PRO A 557 8.53 1.05 -35.68
C PRO A 557 8.31 0.84 -34.18
N TYR A 558 8.95 -0.19 -33.61
CA TYR A 558 8.86 -0.54 -32.18
C TYR A 558 9.71 0.42 -31.32
N GLU A 559 9.14 1.60 -31.06
CA GLU A 559 9.77 2.67 -30.28
C GLU A 559 8.82 3.15 -29.18
N ILE A 560 9.36 3.59 -28.04
CA ILE A 560 8.56 3.95 -26.85
C ILE A 560 7.47 4.99 -27.14
N ASN A 561 7.76 6.02 -27.94
CA ASN A 561 6.79 7.06 -28.28
C ASN A 561 5.68 6.56 -29.22
N ASN A 562 6.00 5.62 -30.10
CA ASN A 562 5.03 4.97 -30.98
C ASN A 562 4.09 4.07 -30.17
N ILE A 563 4.63 3.35 -29.17
CA ILE A 563 3.85 2.55 -28.22
C ILE A 563 2.86 3.46 -27.46
N VAL A 564 3.35 4.54 -26.84
CA VAL A 564 2.51 5.51 -26.12
C VAL A 564 1.42 6.10 -27.03
N THR A 565 1.76 6.43 -28.27
CA THR A 565 0.80 6.96 -29.26
C THR A 565 -0.33 5.98 -29.54
N LEU A 566 -0.01 4.70 -29.73
CA LEU A 566 -1.01 3.65 -29.92
C LEU A 566 -1.85 3.41 -28.67
N MET A 567 -1.24 3.39 -27.49
CA MET A 567 -1.95 3.25 -26.22
C MET A 567 -2.93 4.40 -25.98
N LYS A 568 -2.55 5.65 -26.26
CA LYS A 568 -3.45 6.82 -26.16
C LYS A 568 -4.65 6.76 -27.11
N LYS A 569 -4.54 6.06 -28.24
CA LYS A 569 -5.65 5.89 -29.20
C LYS A 569 -6.65 4.82 -28.80
N GLN A 570 -6.29 3.92 -27.89
CA GLN A 570 -7.21 2.89 -27.41
C GLN A 570 -8.36 3.55 -26.65
N LYS A 571 -9.60 3.17 -26.98
CA LYS A 571 -10.77 3.67 -26.26
C LYS A 571 -10.76 3.09 -24.84
N LYS A 572 -10.84 3.96 -23.82
CA LYS A 572 -11.12 3.56 -22.43
C LYS A 572 -12.42 2.72 -22.44
N GLY A 573 -12.40 1.53 -21.85
CA GLY A 573 -13.58 0.64 -21.80
C GLY A 573 -13.74 -0.38 -22.93
N LYS A 574 -12.79 -0.54 -23.87
CA LYS A 574 -12.78 -1.68 -24.83
C LYS A 574 -11.49 -2.51 -24.67
N GLY A 575 -11.60 -3.83 -24.44
CA GLY A 575 -10.45 -4.70 -24.09
C GLY A 575 -10.57 -5.67 -22.89
N GLY A 576 -11.61 -5.61 -22.05
CA GLY A 576 -11.89 -6.57 -20.96
C GLY A 576 -13.10 -7.42 -21.32
N GLY A 577 -12.91 -8.74 -21.44
CA GLY A 577 -13.76 -9.62 -22.23
C GLY A 577 -15.27 -9.63 -21.89
N PHE A 578 -16.07 -9.78 -22.96
CA PHE A 578 -17.41 -10.38 -23.15
C PHE A 578 -18.53 -10.30 -22.08
N PHE A 579 -18.32 -9.86 -20.83
CA PHE A 579 -19.33 -9.88 -19.77
C PHE A 579 -19.27 -8.64 -18.87
N GLY A 580 -20.39 -7.92 -18.70
CA GLY A 580 -20.55 -6.73 -17.85
C GLY A 580 -20.60 -7.01 -16.35
N GLY A 581 -19.82 -7.97 -15.85
CA GLY A 581 -19.79 -8.31 -14.44
C GLY A 581 -19.33 -7.16 -13.54
N ALA A 582 -19.65 -7.25 -12.24
CA ALA A 582 -19.37 -6.21 -11.25
C ALA A 582 -17.90 -5.76 -11.20
N GLY A 583 -16.94 -6.66 -11.48
CA GLY A 583 -15.52 -6.29 -11.58
C GLY A 583 -15.24 -5.29 -12.72
N ASN A 584 -15.81 -5.53 -13.90
CA ASN A 584 -15.65 -4.65 -15.07
C ASN A 584 -16.34 -3.31 -14.84
N LEU A 585 -17.55 -3.31 -14.28
CA LEU A 585 -18.25 -2.08 -13.91
C LEU A 585 -17.52 -1.29 -12.83
N LYS A 586 -16.89 -1.95 -11.85
CA LYS A 586 -16.02 -1.27 -10.87
C LYS A 586 -14.85 -0.56 -11.55
N GLY A 587 -14.13 -1.27 -12.43
CA GLY A 587 -13.00 -0.69 -13.16
C GLY A 587 -13.41 0.51 -14.03
N ALA A 588 -14.60 0.47 -14.62
CA ALA A 588 -15.18 1.58 -15.37
C ALA A 588 -15.62 2.74 -14.47
N ALA A 589 -16.18 2.46 -13.30
CA ALA A 589 -16.66 3.48 -12.35
C ALA A 589 -15.55 4.13 -11.51
N THR A 590 -14.29 3.69 -11.67
CA THR A 590 -13.18 4.15 -10.84
C THR A 590 -12.88 5.63 -11.11
N GLU A 591 -12.76 6.40 -10.04
CA GLU A 591 -12.55 7.84 -10.10
C GLU A 591 -11.05 8.17 -10.24
N THR A 592 -10.75 9.33 -10.83
CA THR A 592 -9.37 9.81 -10.93
C THR A 592 -9.07 10.81 -9.82
N PHE A 593 -7.90 10.68 -9.21
CA PHE A 593 -7.40 11.64 -8.24
C PHE A 593 -6.68 12.79 -8.94
N THR A 594 -6.87 14.00 -8.41
CA THR A 594 -6.31 15.24 -8.95
C THR A 594 -5.07 15.71 -8.20
N SER A 595 -4.75 15.08 -7.07
CA SER A 595 -3.60 15.45 -6.24
C SER A 595 -3.15 14.30 -5.34
N ILE A 596 -1.90 14.39 -4.86
CA ILE A 596 -1.37 13.51 -3.80
C ILE A 596 -2.25 13.57 -2.54
N ASP A 597 -2.87 14.72 -2.26
CA ASP A 597 -3.75 14.87 -1.10
C ASP A 597 -5.03 14.06 -1.21
N GLU A 598 -5.57 13.94 -2.41
CA GLU A 598 -6.74 13.12 -2.67
C GLU A 598 -6.41 11.64 -2.55
N ILE A 599 -5.25 11.21 -3.07
CA ILE A 599 -4.71 9.86 -2.87
C ILE A 599 -4.60 9.56 -1.37
N ARG A 600 -4.05 10.48 -0.58
CA ARG A 600 -3.94 10.33 0.88
C ARG A 600 -5.30 10.21 1.56
N ARG A 601 -6.23 11.12 1.28
CA ARG A 601 -7.58 11.10 1.89
C ARG A 601 -8.31 9.79 1.61
N ASN A 602 -8.02 9.15 0.48
CA ASN A 602 -8.65 7.89 0.09
C ASN A 602 -7.88 6.65 0.56
N LYS A 603 -6.67 6.74 1.13
CA LYS A 603 -5.81 5.58 1.47
C LYS A 603 -6.46 4.49 2.33
N TYR A 604 -7.55 4.80 3.01
CA TYR A 604 -8.36 3.86 3.78
C TYR A 604 -9.11 2.83 2.92
N LYS A 605 -9.39 3.16 1.67
CA LYS A 605 -9.94 2.23 0.68
C LYS A 605 -8.95 1.11 0.38
N ILE A 606 -7.65 1.35 0.58
CA ILE A 606 -6.60 0.33 0.47
C ILE A 606 -6.63 -0.57 1.71
N GLN A 607 -7.13 -1.80 1.52
CA GLN A 607 -7.27 -2.82 2.56
C GLN A 607 -6.66 -4.14 2.10
N ASN A 608 -6.14 -4.91 3.06
CA ASN A 608 -5.71 -6.28 2.82
C ASN A 608 -6.94 -7.20 2.79
N ILE A 609 -7.69 -7.15 1.69
CA ILE A 609 -8.87 -7.98 1.44
C ILE A 609 -8.46 -9.25 0.69
N SER A 610 -8.98 -10.40 1.11
CA SER A 610 -8.75 -11.66 0.40
C SER A 610 -9.50 -11.71 -0.94
N LYS A 611 -9.00 -12.50 -1.90
CA LYS A 611 -9.69 -12.71 -3.19
C LYS A 611 -11.10 -13.27 -2.99
N ASP A 612 -11.31 -14.12 -1.99
CA ASP A 612 -12.61 -14.74 -1.70
C ASP A 612 -13.62 -13.75 -1.12
N GLU A 613 -13.19 -12.86 -0.21
CA GLU A 613 -14.05 -11.79 0.31
C GLU A 613 -14.45 -10.82 -0.80
N LEU A 614 -13.50 -10.44 -1.66
CA LEU A 614 -13.77 -9.57 -2.80
C LEU A 614 -14.74 -10.24 -3.79
N ARG A 615 -14.56 -11.53 -4.08
CA ARG A 615 -15.46 -12.32 -4.93
C ARG A 615 -16.88 -12.40 -4.36
N LYS A 616 -17.04 -12.59 -3.05
CA LYS A 616 -18.36 -12.59 -2.40
C LYS A 616 -19.07 -11.24 -2.57
N LYS A 617 -18.35 -10.12 -2.45
CA LYS A 617 -18.91 -8.78 -2.70
C LYS A 617 -19.37 -8.63 -4.16
N TYR A 618 -18.56 -9.05 -5.13
CA TYR A 618 -18.94 -8.98 -6.54
C TYR A 618 -20.11 -9.89 -6.90
N ASN A 619 -20.21 -11.08 -6.33
CA ASN A 619 -21.33 -11.99 -6.59
C ASN A 619 -22.68 -11.36 -6.22
N SER A 620 -22.76 -10.64 -5.11
CA SER A 620 -23.98 -9.94 -4.70
C SER A 620 -24.39 -8.85 -5.70
N LEU A 621 -23.40 -8.14 -6.28
CA LEU A 621 -23.65 -7.08 -7.25
C LEU A 621 -23.96 -7.63 -8.65
N ASN A 622 -23.44 -8.81 -8.99
CA ASN A 622 -23.81 -9.49 -10.23
C ASN A 622 -25.31 -9.79 -10.30
N SER A 623 -25.97 -10.07 -9.17
CA SER A 623 -27.43 -10.23 -9.14
C SER A 623 -28.15 -8.92 -9.48
N LYS A 624 -27.70 -7.77 -8.94
CA LYS A 624 -28.25 -6.45 -9.29
C LYS A 624 -28.07 -6.12 -10.79
N ILE A 625 -26.93 -6.50 -11.37
CA ILE A 625 -26.68 -6.33 -12.82
C ILE A 625 -27.68 -7.16 -13.63
N GLN A 626 -27.90 -8.43 -13.24
CA GLN A 626 -28.88 -9.28 -13.91
C GLN A 626 -30.31 -8.74 -13.81
N GLU A 627 -30.68 -8.12 -12.69
CA GLU A 627 -31.98 -7.45 -12.54
C GLU A 627 -32.12 -6.26 -13.48
N ILE A 628 -31.08 -5.43 -13.59
CA ILE A 628 -31.04 -4.30 -14.54
C ILE A 628 -31.14 -4.81 -15.99
N ASP A 629 -30.35 -5.82 -16.36
CA ASP A 629 -30.37 -6.43 -17.69
C ASP A 629 -31.76 -6.96 -18.04
N ASN A 630 -32.40 -7.70 -17.12
CA ASN A 630 -33.75 -8.23 -17.31
C ASN A 630 -34.80 -7.13 -17.44
N TYR A 631 -34.66 -6.04 -16.69
CA TYR A 631 -35.57 -4.89 -16.78
C TYR A 631 -35.46 -4.18 -18.13
N ILE A 632 -34.25 -4.09 -18.70
CA ILE A 632 -34.01 -3.51 -20.03
C ILE A 632 -34.51 -4.45 -21.14
N LEU A 633 -34.30 -5.76 -21.01
CA LEU A 633 -34.73 -6.77 -21.99
C LEU A 633 -36.26 -6.94 -22.06
N GLY A 634 -36.96 -6.79 -20.94
CA GLY A 634 -38.41 -7.03 -20.85
C GLY A 634 -38.81 -8.50 -21.06
N GLU A 635 -40.11 -8.74 -21.29
CA GLU A 635 -40.71 -10.07 -21.51
C GLU A 635 -40.67 -10.52 -22.99
N GLU A 636 -39.59 -10.24 -23.73
CA GLU A 636 -39.48 -10.68 -25.12
C GLU A 636 -39.19 -12.19 -25.24
N ASN A 637 -39.99 -12.89 -26.05
CA ASN A 637 -39.81 -14.31 -26.43
C ASN A 637 -38.76 -14.49 -27.55
N ASP A 638 -37.58 -13.93 -27.35
CA ASP A 638 -36.47 -14.12 -28.28
C ASP A 638 -35.86 -15.52 -28.13
N GLY A 639 -35.41 -16.09 -29.26
CA GLY A 639 -34.56 -17.28 -29.23
C GLY A 639 -33.27 -17.03 -28.44
N VAL A 640 -32.70 -18.08 -27.83
CA VAL A 640 -31.54 -18.01 -26.91
C VAL A 640 -30.38 -17.17 -27.48
N GLU A 641 -30.06 -17.34 -28.76
CA GLU A 641 -28.94 -16.64 -29.41
C GLU A 641 -29.19 -15.13 -29.57
N ALA A 642 -30.41 -14.72 -29.89
CA ALA A 642 -30.78 -13.30 -30.00
C ALA A 642 -30.75 -12.61 -28.64
N ARG A 643 -31.25 -13.30 -27.60
CA ARG A 643 -31.19 -12.79 -26.22
C ARG A 643 -29.75 -12.58 -25.75
N LEU A 644 -28.85 -13.53 -26.04
CA LEU A 644 -27.42 -13.41 -25.68
C LEU A 644 -26.76 -12.17 -26.32
N ARG A 645 -26.99 -11.93 -27.62
CA ARG A 645 -26.47 -10.74 -28.31
C ARG A 645 -26.99 -9.43 -27.73
N LYS A 646 -28.28 -9.38 -27.37
CA LYS A 646 -28.87 -8.19 -26.72
C LYS A 646 -28.25 -7.94 -25.34
N THR A 647 -28.11 -8.99 -24.52
CA THR A 647 -27.45 -8.91 -23.21
C THR A 647 -26.01 -8.43 -23.33
N GLU A 648 -25.27 -8.89 -24.34
CA GLU A 648 -23.91 -8.44 -24.60
C GLU A 648 -23.86 -6.93 -24.91
N ASN A 649 -24.71 -6.46 -25.82
CA ASN A 649 -24.80 -5.04 -26.18
C ASN A 649 -25.18 -4.15 -24.97
N ILE A 650 -26.13 -4.60 -24.14
CA ILE A 650 -26.51 -3.91 -22.90
C ILE A 650 -25.32 -3.79 -21.95
N ASN A 651 -24.60 -4.90 -21.72
CA ASN A 651 -23.48 -4.93 -20.81
C ASN A 651 -22.30 -4.07 -21.28
N GLU A 652 -21.97 -4.10 -22.58
CA GLU A 652 -20.95 -3.21 -23.16
C GLU A 652 -21.35 -1.75 -22.99
N THR A 653 -22.61 -1.41 -23.31
CA THR A 653 -23.14 -0.05 -23.17
C THR A 653 -23.13 0.42 -21.71
N MET A 654 -23.43 -0.48 -20.76
CA MET A 654 -23.40 -0.20 -19.32
C MET A 654 -21.98 0.11 -18.83
N VAL A 655 -20.99 -0.68 -19.25
CA VAL A 655 -19.57 -0.42 -18.96
C VAL A 655 -19.15 0.95 -19.50
N GLU A 656 -19.47 1.25 -20.76
CA GLU A 656 -19.13 2.54 -21.37
C GLU A 656 -19.86 3.71 -20.68
N ALA A 657 -21.09 3.50 -20.19
CA ALA A 657 -21.80 4.51 -19.39
C ALA A 657 -21.17 4.73 -18.02
N PHE A 658 -20.68 3.68 -17.35
CA PHE A 658 -20.04 3.79 -16.03
C PHE A 658 -18.70 4.54 -16.08
N ALA A 659 -18.02 4.47 -17.24
CA ALA A 659 -16.78 5.17 -17.56
C ALA A 659 -16.96 6.66 -17.92
N LEU A 660 -18.19 7.18 -17.95
CA LEU A 660 -18.43 8.61 -18.20
C LEU A 660 -17.88 9.48 -17.07
N ASP A 661 -17.10 10.51 -17.43
CA ASP A 661 -16.63 11.55 -16.50
C ASP A 661 -17.78 12.18 -15.70
N LYS A 662 -18.92 12.38 -16.38
CA LYS A 662 -20.16 12.91 -15.81
C LYS A 662 -21.28 11.88 -15.95
N PHE A 663 -21.42 11.03 -14.94
CA PHE A 663 -22.51 10.07 -14.80
C PHE A 663 -23.82 10.76 -14.42
N THR A 664 -24.44 11.46 -15.36
CA THR A 664 -25.74 12.12 -15.17
C THR A 664 -26.82 11.38 -15.95
N LYS A 665 -28.07 11.48 -15.50
CA LYS A 665 -29.24 10.87 -16.17
C LYS A 665 -29.29 11.14 -17.67
N SER A 666 -29.05 12.40 -18.07
CA SER A 666 -29.05 12.79 -19.49
C SER A 666 -27.92 12.12 -20.28
N ASN A 667 -26.71 12.09 -19.72
CA ASN A 667 -25.55 11.48 -20.39
C ASN A 667 -25.68 9.96 -20.50
N VAL A 668 -26.16 9.31 -19.43
CA VAL A 668 -26.38 7.85 -19.41
C VAL A 668 -27.46 7.48 -20.42
N LYS A 669 -28.61 8.16 -20.43
CA LYS A 669 -29.66 7.92 -21.44
C LYS A 669 -29.17 8.14 -22.86
N LYS A 670 -28.40 9.21 -23.10
CA LYS A 670 -27.80 9.46 -24.41
C LYS A 670 -26.90 8.30 -24.82
N LYS A 671 -26.06 7.80 -23.91
CA LYS A 671 -25.13 6.69 -24.18
C LYS A 671 -25.85 5.40 -24.56
N PHE A 672 -26.94 5.10 -23.88
CA PHE A 672 -27.80 3.96 -24.19
C PHE A 672 -28.53 4.13 -25.53
N ASN A 673 -29.06 5.33 -25.80
CA ASN A 673 -29.70 5.65 -27.08
C ASN A 673 -28.74 5.55 -28.27
N ASP A 674 -27.48 5.98 -28.12
CA ASP A 674 -26.43 5.85 -29.16
C ASP A 674 -26.19 4.38 -29.55
N SER A 675 -26.54 3.44 -28.66
CA SER A 675 -26.42 1.98 -28.84
C SER A 675 -27.77 1.32 -29.17
N ASN A 676 -28.78 2.12 -29.53
CA ASN A 676 -30.16 1.71 -29.81
C ASN A 676 -30.87 0.99 -28.64
N ILE A 677 -30.56 1.37 -27.40
CA ILE A 677 -31.20 0.83 -26.19
C ILE A 677 -31.90 1.98 -25.47
N GLU A 678 -33.22 1.87 -25.26
CA GLU A 678 -33.97 2.83 -24.46
C GLU A 678 -34.01 2.40 -23.00
N ILE A 679 -33.74 3.34 -22.08
CA ILE A 679 -33.80 3.07 -20.63
C ILE A 679 -34.74 4.04 -19.89
N THR A 680 -35.42 3.51 -18.89
CA THR A 680 -36.31 4.31 -18.04
C THR A 680 -35.53 5.10 -16.98
N ASP A 681 -36.22 6.01 -16.30
CA ASP A 681 -35.66 6.72 -15.14
C ASP A 681 -35.32 5.77 -13.99
N SER A 682 -36.11 4.71 -13.81
CA SER A 682 -35.88 3.68 -12.80
C SER A 682 -34.58 2.91 -13.06
N VAL A 683 -34.32 2.53 -14.32
CA VAL A 683 -33.06 1.86 -14.71
C VAL A 683 -31.86 2.75 -14.39
N TYR A 684 -31.94 4.04 -14.69
CA TYR A 684 -30.87 4.98 -14.35
C TYR A 684 -30.61 5.05 -12.84
N GLU A 685 -31.66 5.13 -12.00
CA GLU A 685 -31.46 5.17 -10.54
C GLU A 685 -30.86 3.87 -10.01
N GLN A 686 -31.26 2.70 -10.54
CA GLN A 686 -30.65 1.41 -10.20
C GLN A 686 -29.17 1.35 -10.60
N MET A 687 -28.84 1.82 -11.81
CA MET A 687 -27.44 1.90 -12.26
C MET A 687 -26.62 2.85 -11.40
N LYS A 688 -27.19 3.97 -10.97
CA LYS A 688 -26.54 4.94 -10.09
C LYS A 688 -26.25 4.33 -8.71
N GLU A 689 -27.23 3.65 -8.11
CA GLU A 689 -27.05 2.93 -6.85
C GLU A 689 -25.95 1.86 -6.96
N LEU A 690 -26.01 1.05 -8.03
CA LEU A 690 -24.97 0.05 -8.32
C LEU A 690 -23.58 0.71 -8.46
N ARG A 691 -23.48 1.84 -9.17
CA ARG A 691 -22.22 2.57 -9.34
C ARG A 691 -21.68 3.10 -8.02
N ASP A 692 -22.54 3.64 -7.16
CA ASP A 692 -22.15 4.15 -5.84
C ASP A 692 -21.68 3.01 -4.92
N GLU A 693 -22.34 1.85 -4.95
CA GLU A 693 -21.91 0.66 -4.20
C GLU A 693 -20.55 0.12 -4.67
N LEU A 694 -20.31 0.08 -5.99
CA LEU A 694 -19.04 -0.38 -6.55
C LEU A 694 -17.85 0.49 -6.13
N LYS A 695 -18.05 1.81 -6.02
CA LYS A 695 -17.02 2.79 -5.61
C LYS A 695 -16.60 2.67 -4.14
N GLU A 696 -17.46 2.12 -3.31
CA GLU A 696 -17.21 1.94 -1.87
C GLU A 696 -16.57 0.58 -1.56
N ILE A 697 -16.49 -0.34 -2.53
CA ILE A 697 -15.78 -1.60 -2.35
C ILE A 697 -14.27 -1.29 -2.12
N PRO A 698 -13.66 -1.81 -1.03
CA PRO A 698 -12.22 -1.68 -0.80
C PRO A 698 -11.38 -2.19 -1.97
N VAL A 699 -10.17 -1.67 -2.08
CA VAL A 699 -9.18 -2.02 -3.11
C VAL A 699 -7.90 -2.50 -2.45
N GLN A 700 -7.06 -3.24 -3.19
CA GLN A 700 -5.75 -3.67 -2.71
C GLN A 700 -4.66 -2.61 -2.99
N TYR A 701 -4.90 -1.75 -3.97
CA TYR A 701 -4.03 -0.66 -4.40
C TYR A 701 -4.85 0.38 -5.18
N PHE A 702 -4.28 1.57 -5.34
CA PHE A 702 -4.70 2.55 -6.35
C PHE A 702 -3.82 2.41 -7.59
N GLU A 703 -4.40 2.52 -8.78
CA GLU A 703 -3.67 2.35 -10.03
C GLU A 703 -3.18 3.71 -10.53
N ALA A 704 -1.88 3.91 -10.64
CA ALA A 704 -1.29 5.02 -11.35
C ALA A 704 -0.92 4.59 -12.77
N LYS A 705 -1.41 5.33 -13.76
CA LYS A 705 -1.17 5.11 -15.18
C LYS A 705 -0.67 6.40 -15.83
N PRO A 706 0.64 6.69 -15.75
CA PRO A 706 1.20 7.82 -16.48
C PRO A 706 0.90 7.66 -17.97
N GLU A 707 0.13 8.55 -18.57
CA GLU A 707 -0.21 8.59 -19.99
C GLU A 707 0.95 9.19 -20.80
N ARG A 708 2.18 8.73 -20.55
CA ARG A 708 3.42 9.16 -21.20
C ARG A 708 4.49 8.07 -21.13
N ALA A 709 5.62 8.28 -21.82
CA ALA A 709 6.83 7.51 -21.60
C ALA A 709 7.42 7.88 -20.22
N VAL A 710 7.69 6.88 -19.39
CA VAL A 710 8.35 7.03 -18.09
C VAL A 710 9.80 6.61 -18.26
N SER A 711 10.74 7.53 -18.04
CA SER A 711 12.16 7.23 -18.28
C SER A 711 12.77 6.40 -17.15
N THR A 712 13.86 5.68 -17.43
CA THR A 712 14.60 4.90 -16.42
C THR A 712 15.14 5.76 -15.27
N ASN A 713 15.37 7.06 -15.48
CA ASN A 713 15.81 7.98 -14.42
C ASN A 713 14.72 8.31 -13.38
N GLU A 714 13.45 8.00 -13.67
CA GLU A 714 12.33 8.15 -12.76
C GLU A 714 12.18 6.97 -11.78
N ILE A 715 12.90 5.88 -12.06
CA ILE A 715 13.04 4.75 -11.14
C ILE A 715 13.86 5.20 -9.93
N ALA A 716 13.39 4.82 -8.74
CA ALA A 716 14.18 4.97 -7.53
C ALA A 716 15.17 3.80 -7.38
N TYR A 717 14.66 2.57 -7.42
CA TYR A 717 15.46 1.35 -7.49
C TYR A 717 14.61 0.17 -7.98
N VAL A 718 15.27 -0.91 -8.35
CA VAL A 718 14.64 -2.18 -8.77
C VAL A 718 14.96 -3.28 -7.75
N VAL A 719 13.96 -4.03 -7.34
CA VAL A 719 14.14 -5.21 -6.48
C VAL A 719 14.06 -6.45 -7.35
N VAL A 720 15.09 -7.27 -7.32
CA VAL A 720 15.27 -8.44 -8.20
C VAL A 720 15.58 -9.71 -7.39
N PRO A 721 15.10 -10.90 -7.80
CA PRO A 721 15.47 -12.15 -7.15
C PRO A 721 16.94 -12.46 -7.44
N ASN A 722 17.67 -13.05 -6.51
CA ASN A 722 19.09 -13.41 -6.71
C ASN A 722 19.34 -14.40 -7.87
N SER A 723 18.29 -15.05 -8.39
CA SER A 723 18.31 -15.91 -9.58
C SER A 723 18.25 -15.17 -10.93
N VAL A 724 18.05 -13.85 -10.94
CA VAL A 724 18.08 -13.01 -12.15
C VAL A 724 19.41 -13.15 -12.90
N SER A 725 19.37 -13.17 -14.24
CA SER A 725 20.60 -13.32 -15.04
C SER A 725 21.57 -12.16 -14.87
N GLU A 726 22.88 -12.43 -15.03
CA GLU A 726 23.91 -11.39 -15.00
C GLU A 726 23.71 -10.34 -16.10
N LYS A 727 23.14 -10.72 -17.25
CA LYS A 727 22.76 -9.79 -18.32
C LYS A 727 21.82 -8.70 -17.82
N THR A 728 20.85 -9.05 -16.97
CA THR A 728 19.91 -8.08 -16.39
C THR A 728 20.58 -7.19 -15.36
N LYS A 729 21.45 -7.74 -14.51
CA LYS A 729 22.21 -6.95 -13.54
C LYS A 729 23.15 -5.97 -14.24
N GLU A 730 23.82 -6.39 -15.31
CA GLU A 730 24.65 -5.51 -16.14
C GLU A 730 23.83 -4.42 -16.82
N ALA A 731 22.65 -4.75 -17.36
CA ALA A 731 21.74 -3.77 -17.95
C ALA A 731 21.31 -2.68 -16.95
N LEU A 732 20.99 -3.08 -15.70
CA LEU A 732 20.67 -2.14 -14.62
C LEU A 732 21.85 -1.22 -14.30
N ARG A 733 23.05 -1.77 -14.09
CA ARG A 733 24.28 -1.00 -13.81
C ARG A 733 24.62 -0.02 -14.94
N LYS A 734 24.58 -0.48 -16.19
CA LYS A 734 24.89 0.35 -17.38
C LYS A 734 23.94 1.55 -17.52
N ASN A 735 22.71 1.42 -17.05
CA ASN A 735 21.71 2.49 -17.07
C ASN A 735 21.67 3.30 -15.76
N GLY A 736 22.60 3.07 -14.82
CA GLY A 736 22.66 3.79 -13.56
C GLY A 736 21.46 3.52 -12.64
N ILE A 737 20.80 2.36 -12.80
CA ILE A 737 19.63 1.98 -12.01
C ILE A 737 20.12 1.20 -10.79
N GLU A 738 19.88 1.74 -9.60
CA GLU A 738 20.14 1.04 -8.35
C GLU A 738 19.23 -0.20 -8.26
N TYR A 739 19.78 -1.32 -7.79
CA TYR A 739 18.98 -2.51 -7.56
C TYR A 739 19.33 -3.20 -6.23
N LYS A 740 18.34 -3.89 -5.67
CA LYS A 740 18.42 -4.66 -4.42
C LYS A 740 18.04 -6.10 -4.70
N GLU A 741 18.79 -7.03 -4.15
CA GLU A 741 18.53 -8.46 -4.32
C GLU A 741 17.71 -9.02 -3.16
N TYR A 742 16.93 -10.06 -3.43
CA TYR A 742 16.27 -10.88 -2.42
C TYR A 742 16.35 -12.36 -2.81
N ALA A 743 16.15 -13.28 -1.85
CA ALA A 743 16.18 -14.71 -2.15
C ALA A 743 14.98 -15.11 -3.04
N ALA A 744 15.24 -15.74 -4.19
CA ALA A 744 14.18 -16.18 -5.11
C ALA A 744 13.10 -17.02 -4.39
N GLY A 745 11.82 -16.68 -4.60
CA GLY A 745 10.68 -17.31 -3.91
C GLY A 745 10.35 -16.76 -2.52
N ASP A 746 11.21 -15.93 -1.91
CA ASP A 746 10.97 -15.32 -0.60
C ASP A 746 10.21 -13.98 -0.73
N LYS A 747 8.89 -14.07 -0.55
CA LYS A 747 7.97 -12.93 -0.65
C LYS A 747 8.18 -11.89 0.45
N GLU A 748 8.53 -12.31 1.67
CA GLU A 748 8.76 -11.38 2.78
C GLU A 748 10.10 -10.66 2.63
N ALA A 749 11.13 -11.33 2.13
CA ALA A 749 12.40 -10.68 1.76
C ALA A 749 12.20 -9.66 0.64
N ARG A 750 11.44 -9.99 -0.42
CA ARG A 750 11.10 -9.06 -1.49
C ARG A 750 10.38 -7.83 -0.94
N LYS A 751 9.34 -8.04 -0.12
CA LYS A 751 8.57 -6.96 0.51
C LYS A 751 9.46 -6.07 1.38
N LYS A 752 10.36 -6.66 2.18
CA LYS A 752 11.33 -5.90 2.98
C LYS A 752 12.29 -5.08 2.10
N ALA A 753 12.79 -5.65 1.00
CA ALA A 753 13.67 -4.95 0.08
C ALA A 753 12.97 -3.79 -0.62
N VAL A 754 11.73 -3.97 -1.06
CA VAL A 754 10.91 -2.91 -1.66
C VAL A 754 10.60 -1.80 -0.67
N ASN A 755 10.42 -2.10 0.61
CA ASN A 755 10.15 -1.10 1.65
C ASN A 755 11.40 -0.57 2.37
N SER A 756 12.60 -0.92 1.91
CA SER A 756 13.85 -0.65 2.64
C SER A 756 14.25 0.83 2.65
N ASP A 757 13.77 1.63 1.70
CA ASP A 757 14.09 3.04 1.58
C ASP A 757 12.88 3.91 1.95
N SER A 758 13.01 4.72 3.01
CA SER A 758 11.94 5.62 3.45
C SER A 758 11.74 6.85 2.54
N THR A 759 12.66 7.14 1.63
CA THR A 759 12.61 8.32 0.75
C THR A 759 11.60 8.17 -0.39
N VAL A 760 11.37 6.92 -0.84
CA VAL A 760 10.37 6.59 -1.89
C VAL A 760 8.95 6.51 -1.35
N LEU A 761 8.78 6.49 -0.03
CA LEU A 761 7.46 6.51 0.58
C LEU A 761 6.88 7.92 0.42
N PHE A 762 5.71 8.03 -0.22
CA PHE A 762 5.10 9.32 -0.52
C PHE A 762 3.78 9.45 0.20
N GLN A 763 3.77 10.23 1.27
CA GLN A 763 2.53 10.70 1.89
C GLN A 763 2.63 12.08 2.49
N ASN A 764 3.82 12.65 2.69
CA ASN A 764 3.86 13.97 3.31
C ASN A 764 3.49 15.06 2.32
N ARG A 765 2.61 15.95 2.77
CA ARG A 765 2.57 17.33 2.24
C ARG A 765 3.90 17.96 2.59
N ASN A 766 4.59 18.46 1.58
CA ASN A 766 5.76 19.27 1.79
C ASN A 766 5.25 20.65 2.24
N TYR A 767 5.42 20.98 3.53
CA TYR A 767 5.10 22.29 4.09
C TYR A 767 6.30 23.24 4.03
N SER A 768 7.13 23.11 2.99
CA SER A 768 8.16 24.09 2.68
C SER A 768 7.53 25.43 2.33
N TYR A 769 8.32 26.47 2.48
CA TYR A 769 7.99 27.82 2.07
C TYR A 769 7.52 27.86 0.61
N ASP A 770 8.31 27.27 -0.29
CA ASP A 770 8.04 27.27 -1.73
C ASP A 770 6.69 26.60 -2.08
N GLU A 771 6.32 25.54 -1.37
CA GLU A 771 5.02 24.88 -1.58
C GLU A 771 3.86 25.68 -1.00
N LEU A 772 4.04 26.29 0.17
CA LEU A 772 2.99 27.10 0.79
C LEU A 772 2.71 28.40 0.02
N VAL A 773 3.73 29.05 -0.53
CA VAL A 773 3.54 30.32 -1.28
C VAL A 773 2.89 30.13 -2.64
N LYS A 774 2.87 28.91 -3.20
CA LYS A 774 2.13 28.56 -4.43
C LYS A 774 0.62 28.51 -4.24
N LYS A 775 0.13 28.47 -2.99
CA LYS A 775 -1.31 28.46 -2.70
C LYS A 775 -1.98 29.77 -3.17
N PRO A 776 -3.27 29.72 -3.55
CA PRO A 776 -4.00 30.92 -3.90
C PRO A 776 -4.05 31.89 -2.70
N PRO A 777 -4.21 33.21 -2.95
CA PRO A 777 -4.36 34.19 -1.89
C PRO A 777 -5.47 33.82 -0.89
N MET A 778 -5.15 33.90 0.40
CA MET A 778 -6.06 33.61 1.50
C MET A 778 -7.17 34.65 1.56
N ASN A 779 -8.38 34.19 1.86
CA ASN A 779 -9.51 35.06 2.16
C ASN A 779 -9.52 35.49 3.63
N ILE A 780 -9.64 36.80 3.88
CA ILE A 780 -9.73 37.38 5.22
C ILE A 780 -11.16 37.88 5.41
N PRO A 781 -11.99 37.14 6.16
CA PRO A 781 -13.37 37.56 6.42
C PRO A 781 -13.39 38.75 7.39
N VAL A 782 -14.28 39.71 7.14
CA VAL A 782 -14.67 40.75 8.09
C VAL A 782 -15.88 40.25 8.88
N VAL A 783 -15.73 40.07 10.18
CA VAL A 783 -16.76 39.47 11.06
C VAL A 783 -17.12 40.39 12.22
N LYS A 784 -18.35 40.26 12.73
CA LYS A 784 -18.86 41.16 13.77
C LYS A 784 -18.18 40.92 15.11
N ALA A 785 -17.68 42.00 15.73
CA ALA A 785 -17.22 41.95 17.11
C ALA A 785 -18.42 42.08 18.05
N LYS A 786 -18.81 40.99 18.74
CA LYS A 786 -19.84 41.07 19.78
C LYS A 786 -19.24 41.67 21.05
N ALA A 787 -19.94 42.59 21.70
CA ALA A 787 -19.52 43.20 22.96
C ALA A 787 -19.34 42.13 24.04
N ILE A 788 -18.12 41.99 24.55
CA ILE A 788 -17.76 41.07 25.62
C ILE A 788 -17.88 41.85 26.94
N SER A 789 -19.08 41.94 27.52
CA SER A 789 -19.19 42.19 28.96
C SER A 789 -18.74 40.92 29.71
N GLU A 790 -18.64 40.94 31.05
CA GLU A 790 -18.09 39.86 31.89
C GLU A 790 -18.82 38.51 31.73
N ILE A 791 -18.61 37.83 30.61
CA ILE A 791 -19.28 36.61 30.22
C ILE A 791 -18.40 35.45 30.67
N ASN A 792 -18.95 34.58 31.52
CA ASN A 792 -18.26 33.39 31.96
C ASN A 792 -17.98 32.44 30.77
N ARG A 793 -16.92 31.63 30.89
CA ARG A 793 -16.47 30.69 29.85
C ARG A 793 -17.55 29.73 29.34
N LYS A 794 -18.52 29.35 30.19
CA LYS A 794 -19.61 28.44 29.81
C LYS A 794 -20.54 29.12 28.79
N SER A 795 -20.91 30.37 29.05
CA SER A 795 -21.75 31.17 28.16
C SER A 795 -21.06 31.45 26.82
N ILE A 796 -19.75 31.67 26.79
CA ILE A 796 -18.99 31.81 25.52
C ILE A 796 -19.08 30.53 24.69
N VAL A 797 -18.89 29.36 25.30
CA VAL A 797 -18.98 28.06 24.60
C VAL A 797 -20.38 27.85 24.01
N GLU A 798 -21.43 28.16 24.78
CA GLU A 798 -22.82 28.02 24.34
C GLU A 798 -23.16 28.96 23.19
N MET A 799 -22.77 30.23 23.28
CA MET A 799 -23.01 31.21 22.21
C MET A 799 -22.22 30.86 20.94
N ALA A 800 -20.94 30.47 21.05
CA ALA A 800 -20.14 30.05 19.91
C ALA A 800 -20.77 28.83 19.21
N MET A 801 -21.18 27.82 19.97
CA MET A 801 -21.88 26.65 19.42
C MET A 801 -23.19 27.04 18.74
N ASN A 802 -23.98 27.95 19.32
CA ASN A 802 -25.23 28.41 18.71
C ASN A 802 -24.99 29.20 17.42
N ASN A 803 -23.96 30.06 17.37
CA ASN A 803 -23.60 30.78 16.15
C ASN A 803 -23.28 29.79 15.00
N ILE A 804 -22.45 28.77 15.26
CA ILE A 804 -22.10 27.76 14.25
C ILE A 804 -23.35 27.01 13.77
N LYS A 805 -24.21 26.58 14.70
CA LYS A 805 -25.46 25.86 14.38
C LYS A 805 -26.47 26.70 13.59
N SER A 806 -26.45 28.02 13.77
CA SER A 806 -27.32 28.95 13.04
C SER A 806 -26.81 29.33 11.65
N HIS A 807 -25.60 28.90 11.29
CA HIS A 807 -25.01 29.20 9.99
C HIS A 807 -25.77 28.46 8.88
N LYS A 808 -26.10 29.17 7.80
CA LYS A 808 -26.92 28.62 6.71
C LYS A 808 -26.14 27.50 5.99
N GLY A 809 -26.76 26.32 5.86
CA GLY A 809 -26.18 25.19 5.13
C GLY A 809 -25.18 24.36 5.93
N ILE A 810 -25.10 24.54 7.25
CA ILE A 810 -24.20 23.76 8.12
C ILE A 810 -24.61 22.27 8.17
N GLU A 811 -23.64 21.38 8.04
CA GLU A 811 -23.83 19.93 8.18
C GLU A 811 -23.71 19.48 9.65
N PHE A 812 -24.18 18.28 9.97
CA PHE A 812 -24.16 17.75 11.35
C PHE A 812 -23.72 16.28 11.42
N ARG A 813 -22.92 15.95 12.44
CA ARG A 813 -22.66 14.57 12.91
C ARG A 813 -23.24 14.41 14.31
N GLY A 814 -24.36 13.68 14.40
CA GLY A 814 -25.16 13.63 15.61
C GLY A 814 -25.65 15.04 16.00
N LYS A 815 -25.21 15.55 17.16
CA LYS A 815 -25.58 16.90 17.65
C LYS A 815 -24.53 17.98 17.37
N ASN A 816 -23.41 17.61 16.73
CA ASN A 816 -22.26 18.47 16.53
C ASN A 816 -22.23 18.99 15.09
N PRO A 817 -22.07 20.31 14.87
CA PRO A 817 -21.96 20.88 13.53
C PRO A 817 -20.62 20.52 12.88
N ILE A 818 -20.61 20.47 11.56
CA ILE A 818 -19.45 20.20 10.71
C ILE A 818 -19.25 21.38 9.75
N VAL A 819 -18.02 21.90 9.71
CA VAL A 819 -17.61 22.99 8.82
C VAL A 819 -16.57 22.47 7.84
N THR A 820 -16.73 22.77 6.54
CA THR A 820 -15.79 22.36 5.50
C THR A 820 -14.72 23.44 5.31
N ASN A 821 -13.45 23.06 5.41
CA ASN A 821 -12.34 23.98 5.15
C ASN A 821 -12.10 24.13 3.63
N ILE A 822 -11.99 25.37 3.13
CA ILE A 822 -11.86 25.65 1.69
C ILE A 822 -10.48 25.26 1.15
N ASP A 823 -9.41 25.45 1.94
CA ASP A 823 -8.04 25.12 1.52
C ASP A 823 -7.82 23.62 1.31
N THR A 824 -8.45 22.79 2.14
CA THR A 824 -8.19 21.34 2.18
C THR A 824 -9.34 20.48 1.68
N GLY A 825 -10.57 21.00 1.71
CA GLY A 825 -11.81 20.23 1.58
C GLY A 825 -12.13 19.38 2.82
N ASP A 826 -11.33 19.46 3.89
CA ASP A 826 -11.52 18.63 5.09
C ASP A 826 -12.80 19.06 5.83
N LYS A 827 -13.59 18.07 6.26
CA LYS A 827 -14.80 18.29 7.06
C LYS A 827 -14.46 18.24 8.55
N ILE A 828 -14.67 19.34 9.25
CA ILE A 828 -14.22 19.52 10.64
C ILE A 828 -15.43 19.68 11.55
N GLN A 829 -15.66 18.67 12.38
CA GLN A 829 -16.65 18.67 13.45
C GLN A 829 -16.19 19.57 14.60
N VAL A 830 -17.12 20.41 15.06
CA VAL A 830 -16.91 21.26 16.23
C VAL A 830 -17.68 20.69 17.42
N THR A 831 -16.97 20.42 18.52
CA THR A 831 -17.58 19.91 19.76
C THR A 831 -17.49 20.94 20.88
N THR A 832 -18.41 20.86 21.85
CA THR A 832 -18.34 21.69 23.06
C THR A 832 -17.02 21.48 23.82
N GLY A 833 -16.48 20.25 23.78
CA GLY A 833 -15.18 19.91 24.33
C GLY A 833 -14.03 20.64 23.63
N GLY A 834 -14.05 20.71 22.29
CA GLY A 834 -13.04 21.41 21.49
C GLY A 834 -13.04 22.92 21.74
N ILE A 835 -14.22 23.56 21.69
CA ILE A 835 -14.37 24.99 22.00
C ILE A 835 -13.89 25.28 23.43
N ARG A 836 -14.34 24.46 24.39
CA ARG A 836 -13.92 24.62 25.79
C ARG A 836 -12.41 24.49 25.92
N HIS A 837 -11.79 23.50 25.27
CA HIS A 837 -10.35 23.28 25.35
C HIS A 837 -9.55 24.45 24.76
N GLY A 838 -9.99 25.04 23.64
CA GLY A 838 -9.40 26.27 23.09
C GLY A 838 -9.42 27.45 24.06
N LEU A 839 -10.46 27.56 24.88
CA LEU A 839 -10.60 28.59 25.92
C LEU A 839 -9.90 28.24 27.25
N ALA A 840 -9.12 27.16 27.32
CA ALA A 840 -8.39 26.78 28.54
C ALA A 840 -7.12 27.66 28.72
N GLY A 841 -7.22 28.71 29.55
CA GLY A 841 -6.14 29.66 29.85
C GLY A 841 -6.69 31.02 30.30
N ARG A 842 -5.86 32.09 30.31
CA ARG A 842 -6.37 33.47 30.35
C ARG A 842 -7.08 33.74 29.02
N THR A 843 -8.41 33.74 29.02
CA THR A 843 -9.23 34.14 27.87
C THR A 843 -8.86 35.56 27.46
N ASN A 844 -8.18 35.73 26.33
CA ASN A 844 -7.89 37.04 25.76
C ASN A 844 -9.00 37.43 24.77
N GLU A 845 -9.17 38.73 24.54
CA GLU A 845 -10.17 39.28 23.63
C GLU A 845 -10.13 38.61 22.25
N ALA A 846 -8.94 38.47 21.68
CA ALA A 846 -8.72 37.81 20.39
C ALA A 846 -9.22 36.36 20.37
N GLY A 847 -8.93 35.58 21.41
CA GLY A 847 -9.36 34.18 21.52
C GLY A 847 -10.88 34.04 21.60
N ILE A 848 -11.55 34.95 22.32
CA ILE A 848 -13.01 35.00 22.39
C ILE A 848 -13.58 35.38 21.03
N PHE A 849 -13.04 36.43 20.40
CA PHE A 849 -13.47 36.93 19.09
C PHE A 849 -13.45 35.83 18.02
N VAL A 850 -12.33 35.12 17.89
CA VAL A 850 -12.20 34.02 16.92
C VAL A 850 -13.10 32.84 17.29
N THR A 851 -13.23 32.53 18.59
CA THR A 851 -14.12 31.45 19.04
C THR A 851 -15.58 31.72 18.69
N MET A 852 -16.01 32.98 18.73
CA MET A 852 -17.37 33.39 18.38
C MET A 852 -17.65 33.34 16.87
N ASN A 853 -16.61 33.32 16.04
CA ASN A 853 -16.65 33.30 14.57
C ASN A 853 -15.90 32.07 14.02
N LEU A 854 -16.14 30.90 14.64
CA LEU A 854 -15.42 29.68 14.34
C LEU A 854 -15.72 29.10 12.96
N THR A 855 -16.92 29.32 12.42
CA THR A 855 -17.29 28.87 11.08
C THR A 855 -16.35 29.51 10.06
N GLU A 856 -16.25 30.84 10.09
CA GLU A 856 -15.41 31.62 9.18
C GLU A 856 -13.93 31.31 9.39
N ALA A 857 -13.50 31.08 10.64
CA ALA A 857 -12.13 30.67 10.95
C ALA A 857 -11.77 29.31 10.33
N ILE A 858 -12.67 28.33 10.43
CA ILE A 858 -12.44 26.98 9.87
C ILE A 858 -12.51 27.02 8.35
N GLU A 859 -13.49 27.72 7.77
CA GLU A 859 -13.65 27.79 6.30
C GLU A 859 -12.43 28.41 5.61
N ASN A 860 -11.91 29.51 6.16
CA ASN A 860 -10.91 30.34 5.48
C ASN A 860 -9.45 30.09 5.92
N GLY A 861 -9.23 29.29 6.97
CA GLY A 861 -7.87 28.93 7.40
C GLY A 861 -7.14 28.07 6.37
N ILE A 862 -5.82 28.21 6.27
CA ILE A 862 -4.97 27.34 5.43
C ILE A 862 -4.22 26.34 6.29
N LYS A 863 -4.08 25.10 5.81
CA LYS A 863 -3.25 24.07 6.46
C LYS A 863 -1.77 24.40 6.24
N VAL A 864 -1.05 24.68 7.31
CA VAL A 864 0.36 25.16 7.27
C VAL A 864 1.37 24.16 7.81
N ASN A 865 0.92 23.17 8.59
CA ASN A 865 1.79 22.16 9.18
C ASN A 865 0.99 20.96 9.68
N GLU A 866 1.63 19.80 9.81
CA GLU A 866 1.13 18.71 10.67
C GLU A 866 1.57 18.97 12.12
N SER A 867 0.76 18.61 13.10
CA SER A 867 1.07 18.74 14.52
C SER A 867 1.77 17.46 14.99
N SER A 868 2.97 17.58 15.55
CA SER A 868 3.79 16.46 16.08
C SER A 868 3.22 15.77 17.33
N PHE A 869 1.94 15.98 17.64
CA PHE A 869 1.30 15.51 18.87
C PHE A 869 -0.02 14.86 18.50
N GLY A 870 -0.10 13.53 18.58
CA GLY A 870 -1.38 12.83 18.73
C GLY A 870 -1.99 13.24 20.06
N ARG A 871 -2.90 14.21 20.04
CA ARG A 871 -3.53 14.73 21.25
C ARG A 871 -4.84 13.98 21.49
N LYS A 872 -5.01 13.34 22.66
CA LYS A 872 -6.20 12.53 23.03
C LYS A 872 -6.52 11.37 22.06
N ASN A 873 -5.62 10.39 21.92
CA ASN A 873 -5.86 9.18 21.10
C ASN A 873 -6.18 9.47 19.62
N ALA A 874 -5.81 10.65 19.11
CA ALA A 874 -5.94 10.98 17.69
C ALA A 874 -4.85 10.29 16.89
N ASP A 875 -5.21 9.77 15.72
CA ASP A 875 -4.30 9.07 14.81
C ASP A 875 -3.31 10.04 14.16
N SER A 876 -3.77 11.27 13.86
CA SER A 876 -2.92 12.40 13.50
C SER A 876 -3.57 13.74 13.88
N SER A 877 -2.81 14.83 13.79
CA SER A 877 -3.31 16.19 14.04
C SER A 877 -2.65 17.17 13.10
N TYR A 878 -3.32 18.28 12.78
CA TYR A 878 -2.79 19.32 11.91
C TYR A 878 -3.15 20.73 12.35
N ILE A 879 -2.44 21.70 11.78
CA ILE A 879 -2.57 23.11 12.10
C ILE A 879 -3.18 23.86 10.91
N LEU A 880 -4.34 24.47 11.14
CA LEU A 880 -4.86 25.53 10.29
C LEU A 880 -4.44 26.89 10.87
N MET A 881 -4.03 27.82 10.03
CA MET A 881 -3.83 29.21 10.41
C MET A 881 -4.55 30.13 9.44
N GLY A 882 -4.99 31.27 9.94
CA GLY A 882 -5.60 32.30 9.09
C GLY A 882 -5.64 33.65 9.76
N ALA A 883 -6.29 34.59 9.08
CA ALA A 883 -6.54 35.92 9.59
C ALA A 883 -8.01 36.30 9.39
N MET A 884 -8.54 37.15 10.27
CA MET A 884 -9.87 37.75 10.14
C MET A 884 -9.84 39.18 10.67
N ASP A 885 -10.74 40.00 10.16
CA ASP A 885 -10.92 41.39 10.57
C ASP A 885 -12.21 41.56 11.36
N ASN A 886 -12.25 42.53 12.27
CA ASN A 886 -13.52 43.02 12.77
C ASN A 886 -14.07 44.18 11.93
N GLU A 887 -15.28 44.65 12.26
CA GLU A 887 -15.93 45.78 11.58
C GLU A 887 -15.12 47.09 11.65
N ALA A 888 -14.20 47.22 12.62
CA ALA A 888 -13.26 48.34 12.75
C ALA A 888 -11.95 48.14 11.95
N LYS A 889 -11.85 47.06 11.15
CA LYS A 889 -10.65 46.63 10.41
C LYS A 889 -9.43 46.34 11.28
N GLU A 890 -9.66 45.95 12.53
CA GLU A 890 -8.60 45.42 13.37
C GLU A 890 -8.36 43.96 13.01
N ARG A 891 -7.08 43.60 12.79
CA ARG A 891 -6.64 42.30 12.30
C ARG A 891 -6.42 41.32 13.45
N TYR A 892 -6.91 40.10 13.28
CA TYR A 892 -6.71 38.99 14.21
C TYR A 892 -6.13 37.79 13.47
N TYR A 893 -4.94 37.37 13.89
CA TYR A 893 -4.32 36.13 13.41
C TYR A 893 -4.73 34.99 14.33
N TYR A 894 -5.10 33.85 13.74
CA TYR A 894 -5.56 32.69 14.49
C TYR A 894 -4.90 31.41 14.04
N ARG A 895 -4.97 30.45 14.96
CA ARG A 895 -4.48 29.10 14.78
C ARG A 895 -5.46 28.09 15.38
N LEU A 896 -5.82 27.11 14.56
CA LEU A 896 -6.69 26.00 14.92
C LEU A 896 -5.87 24.70 14.93
N VAL A 897 -6.10 23.87 15.94
CA VAL A 897 -5.61 22.49 15.97
C VAL A 897 -6.78 21.59 15.63
N VAL A 898 -6.57 20.72 14.65
CA VAL A 898 -7.56 19.76 14.21
C VAL A 898 -7.00 18.35 14.39
N ASN A 899 -7.78 17.48 15.01
CA ASN A 899 -7.43 16.08 15.26
C ASN A 899 -8.13 15.19 14.24
N ARG A 900 -7.40 14.23 13.69
CA ARG A 900 -7.92 13.19 12.81
C ARG A 900 -8.01 11.87 13.57
N TYR A 901 -9.12 11.18 13.36
CA TYR A 901 -9.32 9.80 13.81
C TYR A 901 -9.72 8.94 12.61
N GLU A 902 -8.95 7.92 12.27
CA GLU A 902 -9.24 6.97 11.20
C GLU A 902 -10.59 6.25 11.45
N SER A 903 -10.95 6.08 12.72
CA SER A 903 -12.25 5.53 13.14
C SER A 903 -13.45 6.44 12.87
N ASN A 904 -13.26 7.72 12.53
CA ASN A 904 -14.33 8.67 12.22
C ASN A 904 -14.77 8.65 10.73
N ASN A 905 -14.48 7.58 10.01
CA ASN A 905 -14.88 7.43 8.61
C ASN A 905 -16.41 7.29 8.48
N MET A 906 -17.03 8.11 7.61
CA MET A 906 -18.47 8.07 7.30
C MET A 906 -18.79 7.48 5.92
N GLY A 907 -17.88 6.68 5.35
CA GLY A 907 -18.01 6.07 4.03
C GLY A 907 -17.45 6.97 2.94
N THR A 908 -18.13 8.09 2.68
CA THR A 908 -17.78 9.02 1.58
C THR A 908 -16.77 10.11 1.95
N TYR A 909 -16.50 10.34 3.24
CA TYR A 909 -15.51 11.31 3.72
C TYR A 909 -15.11 11.06 5.19
N TYR A 910 -13.99 11.67 5.60
CA TYR A 910 -13.56 11.77 6.99
C TYR A 910 -14.13 12.99 7.69
N VAL A 911 -14.44 12.84 8.97
CA VAL A 911 -14.78 13.95 9.85
C VAL A 911 -13.70 14.11 10.92
N ASP A 912 -12.93 15.18 10.79
CA ASP A 912 -11.91 15.57 11.75
C ASP A 912 -12.53 16.39 12.90
N ASP A 913 -11.88 16.45 14.06
CA ASP A 913 -12.39 17.16 15.24
C ASP A 913 -11.56 18.42 15.54
N LEU A 914 -12.23 19.57 15.65
CA LEU A 914 -11.59 20.78 16.19
C LEU A 914 -11.17 20.52 17.64
N TYR A 915 -9.87 20.59 17.89
CA TYR A 915 -9.29 20.34 19.21
C TYR A 915 -9.04 21.63 20.00
N ALA A 916 -8.47 22.65 19.37
CA ALA A 916 -8.12 23.90 20.04
C ALA A 916 -8.13 25.10 19.10
N VAL A 917 -8.33 26.28 19.69
CA VAL A 917 -8.36 27.58 19.02
C VAL A 917 -7.46 28.53 19.79
N ARG A 918 -6.60 29.27 19.08
CA ARG A 918 -5.80 30.37 19.65
C ARG A 918 -5.83 31.54 18.69
N ALA A 919 -5.77 32.75 19.24
CA ALA A 919 -5.77 33.97 18.45
C ALA A 919 -4.96 35.07 19.12
N LYS A 920 -4.41 35.96 18.30
CA LYS A 920 -3.75 37.20 18.71
C LYS A 920 -4.26 38.34 17.83
N LYS A 921 -4.50 39.49 18.45
CA LYS A 921 -4.79 40.75 17.75
C LYS A 921 -3.46 41.31 17.25
N GLU A 922 -3.45 41.87 16.05
CA GLU A 922 -2.27 42.56 15.53
C GLU A 922 -1.98 43.78 16.41
N GLU A 923 -0.79 43.81 17.01
CA GLU A 923 -0.37 44.96 17.82
C GLU A 923 0.10 46.07 16.88
N THR A 924 -0.58 47.22 16.91
CA THR A 924 -0.23 48.38 16.10
C THR A 924 1.14 48.91 16.53
N PHE A 925 2.17 48.64 15.75
CA PHE A 925 3.37 49.47 15.77
C PHE A 925 2.94 50.92 15.50
N THR A 926 3.37 51.81 16.39
CA THR A 926 2.98 53.22 16.47
C THR A 926 3.02 53.98 15.14
N ALA A 927 1.90 54.67 14.87
CA ALA A 927 1.75 55.95 14.17
C ALA A 927 2.34 56.08 12.73
N VAL A 928 1.54 55.75 11.71
CA VAL A 928 1.17 56.68 10.62
C VAL A 928 -0.23 56.30 10.12
N MET A 929 -1.22 57.17 10.31
CA MET A 929 -2.55 57.06 9.69
C MET A 929 -2.45 57.38 8.20
N PRO A 930 -2.91 56.50 7.28
CA PRO A 930 -3.42 56.94 5.99
C PRO A 930 -4.84 57.50 6.20
N THR A 931 -5.12 58.56 5.46
CA THR A 931 -6.24 59.48 5.57
C THR A 931 -7.62 58.81 5.56
N ARG A 932 -8.53 59.39 6.37
CA ARG A 932 -9.99 59.17 6.38
C ARG A 932 -10.54 58.85 4.98
N VAL A 933 -11.21 57.71 4.85
CA VAL A 933 -12.31 57.54 3.89
C VAL A 933 -13.59 57.46 4.71
N THR A 934 -14.53 58.31 4.34
CA THR A 934 -15.83 58.55 4.98
C THR A 934 -16.70 57.30 4.97
N ALA A 935 -17.40 57.10 6.10
CA ALA A 935 -18.45 56.11 6.26
C ALA A 935 -19.62 56.43 5.32
N ASP A 936 -20.08 55.41 4.60
CA ASP A 936 -21.48 55.12 4.24
C ASP A 936 -21.50 53.95 3.24
N ALA A 937 -21.61 52.71 3.73
CA ALA A 937 -22.07 51.55 2.95
C ALA A 937 -22.34 50.34 3.87
N ASP A 938 -23.46 49.66 3.61
CA ASP A 938 -23.93 48.42 4.25
C ASP A 938 -22.82 47.39 4.55
N ALA A 939 -22.74 46.96 5.81
CA ALA A 939 -21.83 45.93 6.29
C ALA A 939 -22.27 44.51 5.86
N SER A 940 -22.26 44.24 4.55
CA SER A 940 -22.37 42.90 3.99
C SER A 940 -21.07 42.49 3.28
N ASN A 941 -20.34 41.54 3.89
CA ASN A 941 -19.30 40.69 3.30
C ASN A 941 -18.26 41.36 2.36
N ILE A 942 -17.48 42.31 2.85
CA ILE A 942 -16.23 42.70 2.17
C ILE A 942 -15.10 41.87 2.77
N SER A 943 -14.64 40.85 2.04
CA SER A 943 -13.45 40.08 2.42
C SER A 943 -12.22 40.62 1.68
N SER A 944 -11.05 40.62 2.32
CA SER A 944 -9.80 41.02 1.67
C SER A 944 -8.96 39.79 1.32
N LYS A 945 -8.16 39.84 0.25
CA LYS A 945 -7.24 38.76 -0.14
C LYS A 945 -5.83 39.06 0.33
N LEU A 946 -5.14 38.08 0.90
CA LEU A 946 -3.74 38.18 1.35
C LEU A 946 -2.90 37.06 0.74
N ASN A 947 -1.78 37.40 0.12
CA ASN A 947 -0.85 36.41 -0.40
C ASN A 947 -0.30 35.55 0.74
N VAL A 948 -0.12 34.26 0.49
CA VAL A 948 0.35 33.33 1.53
C VAL A 948 1.77 33.67 2.00
N SER A 949 2.63 34.20 1.13
CA SER A 949 3.96 34.69 1.51
C SER A 949 3.91 35.82 2.55
N ASP A 950 3.03 36.80 2.36
CA ASP A 950 2.87 37.94 3.26
C ASP A 950 2.20 37.51 4.58
N PHE A 951 1.22 36.60 4.48
CA PHE A 951 0.62 35.97 5.64
C PHE A 951 1.65 35.23 6.50
N LEU A 952 2.47 34.35 5.90
CA LEU A 952 3.49 33.57 6.61
C LEU A 952 4.52 34.47 7.30
N LYS A 953 4.88 35.60 6.69
CA LYS A 953 5.73 36.62 7.32
C LYS A 953 5.04 37.24 8.53
N ALA A 954 3.78 37.64 8.41
CA ALA A 954 3.03 38.27 9.49
C ALA A 954 2.80 37.32 10.68
N VAL A 955 2.46 36.05 10.43
CA VAL A 955 2.21 35.08 11.51
C VAL A 955 3.47 34.54 12.16
N LYS A 956 4.65 34.74 11.59
CA LYS A 956 5.91 34.25 12.17
C LYS A 956 6.11 34.78 13.61
N ASP A 957 5.77 36.05 13.83
CA ASP A 957 5.98 36.73 15.12
C ASP A 957 4.94 36.28 16.16
N TYR A 958 3.81 35.75 15.69
CA TYR A 958 2.72 35.28 16.54
C TYR A 958 2.76 33.77 16.81
N TYR A 959 3.13 32.97 15.81
CA TYR A 959 3.01 31.51 15.73
C TYR A 959 4.21 30.79 15.08
N GLY A 960 5.39 31.41 14.97
CA GLY A 960 6.55 30.85 14.25
C GLY A 960 6.94 29.42 14.66
N PHE A 961 6.82 29.06 15.94
CA PHE A 961 7.10 27.70 16.43
C PHE A 961 6.17 26.61 15.87
N GLU A 962 5.08 26.99 15.23
CA GLU A 962 4.08 26.08 14.66
C GLU A 962 4.18 26.01 13.13
N LEU A 963 5.01 26.85 12.51
CA LEU A 963 5.42 26.75 11.10
C LEU A 963 6.55 25.71 10.94
N SER A 964 6.73 25.21 9.73
CA SER A 964 7.84 24.29 9.44
C SER A 964 9.20 24.98 9.60
N LYS A 965 10.27 24.20 9.81
CA LYS A 965 11.63 24.72 9.93
C LYS A 965 12.03 25.53 8.70
N ASP A 966 11.75 24.98 7.52
CA ASP A 966 12.03 25.61 6.21
C ASP A 966 11.29 26.96 6.04
N VAL A 967 10.02 27.05 6.46
CA VAL A 967 9.27 28.31 6.42
C VAL A 967 9.88 29.35 7.35
N ASN A 968 10.32 28.95 8.55
CA ASN A 968 10.95 29.86 9.50
C ASN A 968 12.34 30.33 9.03
N GLU A 969 13.12 29.45 8.39
CA GLU A 969 14.41 29.80 7.78
C GLU A 969 14.24 30.83 6.67
N ASN A 970 13.28 30.61 5.75
CA ASN A 970 12.95 31.56 4.68
C ASN A 970 12.40 32.89 5.22
N ASN A 971 11.64 32.89 6.33
CA ASN A 971 11.14 34.09 7.00
C ASN A 971 12.17 34.79 7.91
N GLY A 972 13.42 34.30 7.94
CA GLY A 972 14.56 34.94 8.60
C GLY A 972 14.64 34.74 10.12
N LEU A 973 13.91 33.79 10.70
CA LEU A 973 13.96 33.49 12.14
C LEU A 973 15.29 32.82 12.58
N PHE A 974 16.04 32.23 11.64
CA PHE A 974 17.29 31.50 11.90
C PHE A 974 18.51 32.07 11.16
N LYS A 975 18.52 33.35 10.77
CA LYS A 975 19.76 33.99 10.28
C LYS A 975 20.58 34.51 11.47
N GLY A 976 21.39 33.64 12.04
CA GLY A 976 22.34 33.98 13.10
C GLY A 976 23.28 32.83 13.45
N ASN A 977 24.50 32.92 12.91
CA ASN A 977 25.71 32.10 13.14
C ASN A 977 25.75 30.70 12.52
N THR A 978 26.33 30.68 11.32
CA THR A 978 27.08 29.56 10.71
C THR A 978 28.03 28.88 11.68
#